data_AF-A0A518GA84-F1
#
_entry.id   AF-A0A518GA84-F1
#
_cell.length_a   1.000
_cell.length_b   1.000
_cell.length_c   1.000
_cell.angle_alpha   90.00
_cell.angle_beta   90.00
_cell.angle_gamma   90.00
#
_symmetry.space_group_name_H-M   'P 1'
#
loop_
_entity.id
_entity.type
_entity.pdbx_description
1 polymer ?
#
loop_
_entity_poly.entity_id
_entity_poly.type
_entity_poly.pdbx_seq_one_letter_code
_entity_poly.pdbx_strand_id
1 'polypeptide(L)'
;MLSAMRIRFYPLVIVAFCCQSTLSAEVNFETEVAPLIIKRCLECHQDRSRSGGLSLSSLESFSEGGDSGAVVDDDSPLSSYLLERIQAGDMPPKQRGISQQLPEDEIAILQAWVAAGATWPAARELDLYEATSSVRAGRDWWSLQAVKRPTPPDPSQLAGGQKPVRFSNAIDLFIQQKLRNAGLQAAPRAEPEILLRRLTADTIGLPPTAEEIAQLETDSGSNAWSTLVDRYLASPQFGERWARHWLDIARFAESSGYERDQTKPFAWKYRDWVVDAINSDMPYDEFVVLQLAGDEIPARDERSLAATGFMRLGTWNDEPNDPEDYAFERLEDLVHTTSSAFLGMTVKCARCHDHKFDPIPQLDYYRMASIFWPGPIQARDRKWLGGPTDEELDAQEILAWTDITQSPAPLHLLKDGDRQRPLEEVVPAVLTLVPDLFRELDAPTPKAKGTQRRLQFAKWIASPENPLTARVIVNRIWQNYMGQGLVRSPNNFGFTGEQPTHPDMLDWLATELVDSGWSLKHIHRLILNSETYRQSSNHQNFDEYSQRDYDNRLWWRAERRRRDAESLRDALLVATGELDSRRGGPSFIPSVSQAALEGLSQREAAWNASPQAEQMRRSLYTFMQRSLLPPLMTTFDLCDSTLSNAKRDVTTVAPQALAMLNNQFVQDRSQALAGRVLAEYAEPESRVHALWGAVLQRVPEEWEVRAGTEYLERQRQRIEEAEVRNLEVEESTNHEMLALASLSLILFNSNEFAYVD
;
A
#
# COMPACT_ATOMS: atom_id res chain seq x y z
N MET A 1 16.97 4.51 -92.16
CA MET A 1 17.17 3.45 -93.17
C MET A 1 17.02 2.12 -92.45
N LEU A 2 15.81 1.56 -92.33
CA LEU A 2 15.15 0.67 -93.31
C LEU A 2 15.99 -0.57 -93.64
N SER A 3 15.66 -1.70 -92.98
CA SER A 3 15.25 -2.98 -93.62
C SER A 3 15.29 -4.08 -92.55
N ALA A 4 14.15 -4.53 -92.03
CA ALA A 4 13.21 -5.48 -92.64
C ALA A 4 13.61 -6.94 -92.41
N MET A 5 12.83 -7.67 -91.61
CA MET A 5 12.42 -9.02 -92.00
C MET A 5 11.18 -9.48 -91.25
N ARG A 6 10.29 -10.09 -92.02
CA ARG A 6 8.92 -10.49 -91.67
C ARG A 6 8.88 -11.88 -91.02
N ILE A 7 8.00 -11.94 -90.04
CA ILE A 7 7.26 -13.04 -89.42
C ILE A 7 7.05 -14.29 -90.30
N ARG A 8 7.27 -15.48 -89.73
CA ARG A 8 6.49 -16.72 -89.97
C ARG A 8 6.31 -17.51 -88.66
N PHE A 9 5.09 -17.98 -88.45
CA PHE A 9 4.57 -18.71 -87.29
C PHE A 9 5.01 -20.18 -87.24
N TYR A 10 5.21 -20.70 -86.02
CA TYR A 10 4.96 -22.11 -85.64
C TYR A 10 4.34 -22.16 -84.24
N PRO A 11 3.40 -23.10 -83.97
CA PRO A 11 2.57 -23.08 -82.77
C PRO A 11 3.33 -23.65 -81.55
N LEU A 12 3.29 -22.91 -80.44
CA LEU A 12 3.84 -23.33 -79.16
C LEU A 12 2.77 -24.11 -78.38
N VAL A 13 2.99 -25.40 -78.15
CA VAL A 13 2.22 -26.22 -77.22
C VAL A 13 2.61 -25.79 -75.80
N ILE A 14 1.67 -25.16 -75.09
CA ILE A 14 1.83 -24.81 -73.67
C ILE A 14 1.44 -26.03 -72.85
N VAL A 15 2.43 -26.67 -72.22
CA VAL A 15 2.20 -27.63 -71.13
C VAL A 15 2.13 -26.82 -69.83
N ALA A 16 0.92 -26.70 -69.28
CA ALA A 16 0.69 -26.08 -67.98
C ALA A 16 1.14 -27.05 -66.88
N PHE A 17 2.29 -26.76 -66.26
CA PHE A 17 2.68 -27.38 -65.00
C PHE A 17 1.96 -26.62 -63.87
N CYS A 18 0.88 -27.21 -63.37
CA CYS A 18 0.16 -26.72 -62.19
C CYS A 18 0.97 -27.11 -60.95
N CYS A 19 1.84 -26.22 -60.47
CA CYS A 19 2.53 -26.39 -59.20
C CYS A 19 1.63 -25.81 -58.10
N GLN A 20 0.75 -26.64 -57.54
CA GLN A 20 0.10 -26.34 -56.28
C GLN A 20 1.10 -26.60 -55.15
N SER A 21 1.76 -25.54 -54.69
CA SER A 21 2.48 -25.54 -53.42
C SER A 21 1.57 -24.92 -52.35
N THR A 22 0.70 -25.74 -51.76
CA THR A 22 0.11 -25.44 -50.45
C THR A 22 1.02 -26.01 -49.38
N LEU A 23 2.01 -25.22 -48.95
CA LEU A 23 2.58 -25.42 -47.62
C LEU A 23 1.52 -24.95 -46.63
N SER A 24 0.76 -25.88 -46.08
CA SER A 24 0.03 -25.64 -44.83
C SER A 24 1.09 -25.38 -43.77
N ALA A 25 1.10 -24.19 -43.16
CA ALA A 25 1.89 -23.99 -41.96
C ALA A 25 1.38 -25.00 -40.92
N GLU A 26 2.28 -25.85 -40.42
CA GLU A 26 1.98 -26.86 -39.42
C GLU A 26 1.73 -26.13 -38.09
N VAL A 27 0.53 -26.23 -37.54
CA VAL A 27 0.16 -25.55 -36.28
C VAL A 27 1.00 -26.09 -35.14
N ASN A 28 1.66 -25.20 -34.39
CA ASN A 28 2.53 -25.58 -33.30
C ASN A 28 1.74 -25.69 -31.98
N PHE A 29 1.78 -26.87 -31.36
CA PHE A 29 1.04 -27.10 -30.12
C PHE A 29 1.45 -26.14 -28.99
N GLU A 30 2.75 -25.96 -28.74
CA GLU A 30 3.23 -25.17 -27.59
C GLU A 30 3.03 -23.66 -27.78
N THR A 31 3.19 -23.14 -28.99
CA THR A 31 3.11 -21.69 -29.23
C THR A 31 1.74 -21.20 -29.62
N GLU A 32 0.85 -22.07 -30.14
CA GLU A 32 -0.46 -21.67 -30.67
C GLU A 32 -1.64 -22.36 -29.96
N VAL A 33 -1.55 -23.68 -29.72
CA VAL A 33 -2.70 -24.47 -29.21
C VAL A 33 -2.78 -24.45 -27.69
N ALA A 34 -1.70 -24.80 -27.00
CA ALA A 34 -1.64 -24.87 -25.54
C ALA A 34 -2.04 -23.53 -24.89
N PRO A 35 -1.52 -22.36 -25.31
CA PRO A 35 -1.93 -21.07 -24.73
C PRO A 35 -3.43 -20.81 -24.89
N LEU A 36 -4.02 -21.28 -26.00
CA LEU A 36 -5.45 -21.12 -26.26
C LEU A 36 -6.29 -22.03 -25.37
N ILE A 37 -5.92 -23.31 -25.24
CA ILE A 37 -6.58 -24.27 -24.32
C ILE A 37 -6.48 -23.77 -22.87
N ILE A 38 -5.30 -23.30 -22.46
CA ILE A 38 -5.07 -22.72 -21.12
C ILE A 38 -5.98 -21.52 -20.87
N LYS A 39 -6.02 -20.58 -21.83
CA LYS A 39 -6.78 -19.33 -21.72
C LYS A 39 -8.29 -19.53 -21.76
N ARG A 40 -8.80 -20.45 -22.59
CA ARG A 40 -10.24 -20.57 -22.91
C ARG A 40 -10.94 -21.76 -22.25
N CYS A 41 -10.20 -22.83 -21.93
CA CYS A 41 -10.80 -24.12 -21.62
C CYS A 41 -10.41 -24.65 -20.23
N LEU A 42 -9.14 -24.52 -19.81
CA LEU A 42 -8.65 -25.19 -18.59
C LEU A 42 -9.30 -24.73 -17.28
N GLU A 43 -9.92 -23.54 -17.23
CA GLU A 43 -10.62 -23.11 -16.01
C GLU A 43 -11.74 -24.11 -15.63
N CYS A 44 -12.44 -24.63 -16.64
CA CYS A 44 -13.58 -25.55 -16.47
C CYS A 44 -13.29 -26.99 -16.91
N HIS A 45 -12.17 -27.25 -17.59
CA HIS A 45 -11.79 -28.55 -18.15
C HIS A 45 -10.36 -28.93 -17.75
N GLN A 46 -10.13 -29.10 -16.45
CA GLN A 46 -8.87 -29.57 -15.87
C GLN A 46 -9.15 -30.69 -14.86
N ASP A 47 -8.15 -31.42 -14.40
CA ASP A 47 -8.40 -32.62 -13.57
C ASP A 47 -9.16 -32.33 -12.26
N ARG A 48 -8.94 -31.17 -11.66
CA ARG A 48 -9.64 -30.68 -10.47
C ARG A 48 -11.01 -30.04 -10.74
N SER A 49 -11.34 -29.78 -12.01
CA SER A 49 -12.58 -29.15 -12.47
C SER A 49 -12.95 -29.73 -13.83
N ARG A 50 -13.66 -30.87 -13.83
CA ARG A 50 -14.04 -31.64 -15.03
C ARG A 50 -15.47 -31.34 -15.47
N SER A 51 -15.73 -30.16 -16.01
CA SER A 51 -17.06 -29.82 -16.53
C SER A 51 -17.43 -30.74 -17.70
N GLY A 52 -18.58 -31.42 -17.60
CA GLY A 52 -18.99 -32.44 -18.56
C GLY A 52 -18.05 -33.64 -18.61
N GLY A 53 -17.39 -33.99 -17.49
CA GLY A 53 -16.47 -35.12 -17.38
C GLY A 53 -15.11 -34.92 -18.05
N LEU A 54 -14.90 -33.80 -18.75
CA LEU A 54 -13.74 -33.54 -19.59
C LEU A 54 -12.60 -32.83 -18.85
N SER A 55 -11.37 -33.33 -19.03
CA SER A 55 -10.13 -32.64 -18.68
C SER A 55 -9.25 -32.50 -19.92
N LEU A 56 -8.69 -31.30 -20.10
CA LEU A 56 -7.76 -30.95 -21.18
C LEU A 56 -6.37 -30.67 -20.61
N SER A 57 -6.03 -31.25 -19.46
CA SER A 57 -4.77 -31.00 -18.76
C SER A 57 -3.62 -31.84 -19.30
N SER A 58 -3.87 -33.01 -19.89
CA SER A 58 -2.83 -33.92 -20.36
C SER A 58 -3.31 -34.72 -21.57
N LEU A 59 -2.38 -35.36 -22.30
CA LEU A 59 -2.75 -36.26 -23.39
C LEU A 59 -3.65 -37.41 -22.91
N GLU A 60 -3.35 -37.97 -21.74
CA GLU A 60 -4.13 -39.07 -21.15
C GLU A 60 -5.58 -38.64 -20.90
N SER A 61 -5.77 -37.54 -20.16
CA SER A 61 -7.11 -37.01 -19.85
C SER A 61 -7.87 -36.50 -21.08
N PHE A 62 -7.17 -35.90 -22.04
CA PHE A 62 -7.73 -35.50 -23.33
C PHE A 62 -8.26 -36.71 -24.12
N SER A 63 -7.52 -37.82 -24.07
CA SER A 63 -7.87 -39.07 -24.77
C SER A 63 -9.01 -39.85 -24.09
N GLU A 64 -9.18 -39.72 -22.76
CA GLU A 64 -10.32 -40.27 -22.02
C GLU A 64 -11.66 -39.69 -22.51
N GLY A 65 -11.65 -38.43 -22.94
CA GLY A 65 -12.83 -37.70 -23.36
C GLY A 65 -13.68 -37.18 -22.20
N GLY A 66 -14.95 -36.85 -22.48
CA GLY A 66 -15.91 -36.41 -21.47
C GLY A 66 -17.19 -37.24 -21.48
N ASP A 67 -18.21 -36.77 -20.77
CA ASP A 67 -19.53 -37.41 -20.68
C ASP A 67 -20.23 -37.58 -22.05
N SER A 68 -19.82 -36.77 -23.04
CA SER A 68 -20.30 -36.84 -24.43
C SER A 68 -19.46 -37.74 -25.36
N GLY A 69 -18.45 -38.43 -24.82
CA GLY A 69 -17.52 -39.27 -25.57
C GLY A 69 -16.20 -38.57 -25.92
N ALA A 70 -15.57 -39.02 -27.01
CA ALA A 70 -14.29 -38.49 -27.47
C ALA A 70 -14.38 -37.01 -27.87
N VAL A 71 -13.32 -36.25 -27.58
CA VAL A 71 -13.25 -34.80 -27.85
C VAL A 71 -12.99 -34.53 -29.33
N VAL A 72 -12.14 -35.37 -29.93
CA VAL A 72 -11.75 -35.36 -31.34
C VAL A 72 -12.14 -36.68 -31.98
N ASP A 73 -12.67 -36.61 -33.19
CA ASP A 73 -12.97 -37.76 -34.05
C ASP A 73 -11.82 -37.95 -35.05
N ASP A 74 -11.03 -39.00 -34.87
CA ASP A 74 -9.89 -39.30 -35.73
C ASP A 74 -10.29 -39.64 -37.18
N ASP A 75 -11.48 -40.21 -37.38
CA ASP A 75 -12.00 -40.58 -38.70
C ASP A 75 -12.61 -39.36 -39.42
N SER A 76 -13.10 -38.38 -38.67
CA SER A 76 -13.68 -37.14 -39.20
C SER A 76 -13.30 -35.89 -38.38
N PRO A 77 -12.04 -35.42 -38.44
CA PRO A 77 -11.53 -34.39 -37.53
C PRO A 77 -12.31 -33.08 -37.53
N LEU A 78 -12.74 -32.59 -38.70
CA LEU A 78 -13.50 -31.33 -38.79
C LEU A 78 -14.94 -31.43 -38.28
N SER A 79 -15.44 -32.65 -38.04
CA SER A 79 -16.73 -32.93 -37.41
C SER A 79 -16.60 -33.23 -35.91
N SER A 80 -15.41 -33.05 -35.34
CA SER A 80 -15.15 -33.30 -33.92
C SER A 80 -16.06 -32.47 -33.03
N TYR A 81 -16.55 -33.10 -31.95
CA TYR A 81 -17.46 -32.47 -31.00
C TYR A 81 -16.90 -31.19 -30.38
N LEU A 82 -15.59 -31.12 -30.14
CA LEU A 82 -14.90 -29.90 -29.72
C LEU A 82 -15.17 -28.73 -30.67
N LEU A 83 -14.99 -28.94 -31.97
CA LEU A 83 -15.14 -27.89 -32.98
C LEU A 83 -16.60 -27.49 -33.17
N GLU A 84 -17.53 -28.44 -33.08
CA GLU A 84 -18.97 -28.17 -33.13
C GLU A 84 -19.38 -27.20 -32.03
N ARG A 85 -18.99 -27.47 -30.78
CA ARG A 85 -19.36 -26.63 -29.62
C ARG A 85 -18.74 -25.24 -29.67
N ILE A 86 -17.51 -25.13 -30.14
CA ILE A 86 -16.82 -23.84 -30.27
C ILE A 86 -17.46 -23.01 -31.40
N GLN A 87 -17.76 -23.62 -32.55
CA GLN A 87 -18.38 -22.93 -33.70
C GLN A 87 -19.81 -22.50 -33.39
N ALA A 88 -20.57 -23.32 -32.65
CA ALA A 88 -21.92 -22.97 -32.18
C ALA A 88 -21.91 -21.81 -31.17
N GLY A 89 -20.75 -21.45 -30.61
CA GLY A 89 -20.64 -20.48 -29.53
C GLY A 89 -21.18 -20.99 -28.19
N ASP A 90 -21.31 -22.31 -28.04
CA ASP A 90 -21.70 -22.98 -26.80
C ASP A 90 -20.54 -22.97 -25.80
N MET A 91 -19.31 -23.06 -26.29
CA MET A 91 -18.09 -23.08 -25.49
C MET A 91 -17.10 -22.01 -25.97
N PRO A 92 -16.58 -21.15 -25.06
CA PRO A 92 -16.96 -20.99 -23.66
C PRO A 92 -18.41 -20.51 -23.47
N PRO A 93 -19.07 -20.88 -22.35
CA PRO A 93 -20.45 -20.51 -22.11
C PRO A 93 -20.64 -19.00 -21.92
N LYS A 94 -21.84 -18.51 -22.19
CA LYS A 94 -22.20 -17.11 -22.01
C LYS A 94 -22.01 -16.67 -20.55
N GLN A 95 -21.32 -15.54 -20.34
CA GLN A 95 -21.21 -14.92 -19.02
C GLN A 95 -22.19 -13.76 -18.91
N ARG A 96 -23.12 -13.84 -17.93
CA ARG A 96 -24.18 -12.81 -17.72
C ARG A 96 -24.98 -12.49 -19.00
N GLY A 97 -25.23 -13.51 -19.81
CA GLY A 97 -25.95 -13.38 -21.08
C GLY A 97 -25.11 -12.87 -22.27
N ILE A 98 -23.84 -12.50 -22.05
CA ILE A 98 -22.92 -12.03 -23.08
C ILE A 98 -22.18 -13.22 -23.68
N SER A 99 -22.13 -13.30 -25.02
CA SER A 99 -21.38 -14.33 -25.74
C SER A 99 -19.90 -14.28 -25.38
N GLN A 100 -19.29 -15.46 -25.19
CA GLN A 100 -17.85 -15.64 -25.00
C GLN A 100 -17.23 -16.44 -26.15
N GLN A 101 -17.92 -16.49 -27.30
CA GLN A 101 -17.46 -17.19 -28.49
C GLN A 101 -16.05 -16.74 -28.88
N LEU A 102 -15.22 -17.71 -29.26
CA LEU A 102 -13.85 -17.45 -29.68
C LEU A 102 -13.84 -16.59 -30.95
N PRO A 103 -12.87 -15.67 -31.07
CA PRO A 103 -12.52 -15.04 -32.34
C PRO A 103 -12.24 -16.07 -33.44
N GLU A 104 -12.54 -15.73 -34.70
CA GLU A 104 -12.40 -16.65 -35.84
C GLU A 104 -10.98 -17.17 -36.04
N ASP A 105 -9.95 -16.36 -35.72
CA ASP A 105 -8.54 -16.73 -35.76
C ASP A 105 -8.18 -17.78 -34.69
N GLU A 106 -8.68 -17.63 -33.46
CA GLU A 106 -8.52 -18.64 -32.41
C GLU A 106 -9.22 -19.96 -32.79
N ILE A 107 -10.41 -19.89 -33.41
CA ILE A 107 -11.11 -21.08 -33.92
C ILE A 107 -10.31 -21.76 -35.04
N ALA A 108 -9.73 -20.97 -35.96
CA ALA A 108 -8.94 -21.50 -37.07
C ALA A 108 -7.70 -22.27 -36.59
N ILE A 109 -7.04 -21.80 -35.51
CA ILE A 109 -5.92 -22.52 -34.88
C ILE A 109 -6.37 -23.90 -34.38
N LEU A 110 -7.49 -23.98 -33.66
CA LEU A 110 -8.01 -25.25 -33.15
C LEU A 110 -8.47 -26.17 -34.28
N GLN A 111 -9.11 -25.64 -35.32
CA GLN A 111 -9.50 -26.41 -36.51
C GLN A 111 -8.29 -27.03 -37.20
N ALA A 112 -7.22 -26.25 -37.40
CA ALA A 112 -6.02 -26.71 -38.05
C ALA A 112 -5.23 -27.73 -37.20
N TRP A 113 -5.18 -27.54 -35.88
CA TRP A 113 -4.62 -28.52 -34.95
C TRP A 113 -5.39 -29.85 -34.96
N VAL A 114 -6.73 -29.80 -34.87
CA VAL A 114 -7.57 -31.00 -34.93
C VAL A 114 -7.45 -31.68 -36.30
N ALA A 115 -7.44 -30.93 -37.40
CA ALA A 115 -7.23 -31.47 -38.75
C ALA A 115 -5.85 -32.13 -38.94
N ALA A 116 -4.84 -31.69 -38.19
CA ALA A 116 -3.52 -32.31 -38.14
C ALA A 116 -3.43 -33.55 -37.23
N GLY A 117 -4.57 -34.02 -36.70
CA GLY A 117 -4.64 -35.20 -35.82
C GLY A 117 -4.52 -34.87 -34.33
N ALA A 118 -4.79 -33.61 -33.95
CA ALA A 118 -4.78 -33.14 -32.56
C ALA A 118 -3.52 -33.56 -31.78
N THR A 119 -2.35 -33.49 -32.41
CA THR A 119 -1.10 -33.97 -31.83
C THR A 119 -0.80 -33.26 -30.50
N TRP A 120 -0.58 -34.05 -29.46
CA TRP A 120 -0.26 -33.59 -28.11
C TRP A 120 1.07 -34.22 -27.65
N PRO A 121 2.04 -33.44 -27.13
CA PRO A 121 3.31 -34.02 -26.67
C PRO A 121 3.10 -34.93 -25.44
N ALA A 122 3.55 -36.18 -25.51
CA ALA A 122 3.18 -37.21 -24.53
C ALA A 122 3.43 -36.89 -23.04
N ALA A 123 4.44 -36.06 -22.73
CA ALA A 123 4.78 -35.66 -21.36
C ALA A 123 4.29 -34.25 -21.00
N ARG A 124 3.50 -33.60 -21.86
CA ARG A 124 3.04 -32.23 -21.66
C ARG A 124 1.76 -32.21 -20.84
N GLU A 125 1.88 -31.69 -19.63
CA GLU A 125 0.74 -31.31 -18.79
C GLU A 125 0.56 -29.80 -18.85
N LEU A 126 -0.63 -29.33 -19.18
CA LEU A 126 -0.96 -27.91 -19.18
C LEU A 126 -1.35 -27.45 -17.78
N ASP A 127 -0.70 -26.39 -17.32
CA ASP A 127 -1.05 -25.72 -16.06
C ASP A 127 -1.76 -24.40 -16.36
N LEU A 128 -2.91 -24.18 -15.72
CA LEU A 128 -3.68 -22.94 -15.79
C LEU A 128 -2.83 -21.69 -15.57
N TYR A 129 -1.80 -21.82 -14.74
CA TYR A 129 -0.96 -20.74 -14.22
C TYR A 129 0.46 -20.72 -14.81
N GLU A 130 0.75 -21.49 -15.87
CA GLU A 130 2.11 -21.52 -16.44
C GLU A 130 2.55 -20.18 -17.05
N ALA A 131 1.63 -19.47 -17.69
CA ALA A 131 1.93 -18.25 -18.45
C ALA A 131 0.85 -17.17 -18.28
N THR A 132 1.28 -15.92 -18.34
CA THR A 132 0.43 -14.74 -18.26
C THR A 132 -0.34 -14.59 -19.57
N SER A 133 -1.62 -14.27 -19.44
CA SER A 133 -2.52 -14.02 -20.56
C SER A 133 -3.15 -12.63 -20.46
N SER A 134 -4.00 -12.29 -21.44
CA SER A 134 -4.75 -11.04 -21.41
C SER A 134 -5.81 -10.95 -20.30
N VAL A 135 -6.08 -12.06 -19.59
CA VAL A 135 -7.16 -12.13 -18.59
C VAL A 135 -6.68 -12.52 -17.18
N ARG A 136 -5.46 -13.02 -17.03
CA ARG A 136 -4.86 -13.41 -15.74
C ARG A 136 -3.33 -13.45 -15.79
N ALA A 137 -2.71 -13.35 -14.62
CA ALA A 137 -1.29 -13.62 -14.42
C ALA A 137 -1.02 -15.13 -14.38
N GLY A 138 0.11 -15.51 -14.97
CA GLY A 138 0.77 -16.79 -14.72
C GLY A 138 1.92 -16.62 -13.74
N ARG A 139 2.67 -17.69 -13.49
CA ARG A 139 3.88 -17.66 -12.64
C ARG A 139 5.07 -16.96 -13.29
N ASP A 140 4.95 -16.57 -14.55
CA ASP A 140 5.83 -15.67 -15.30
C ASP A 140 5.54 -14.17 -15.03
N TRP A 141 4.52 -13.85 -14.22
CA TRP A 141 4.18 -12.46 -13.89
C TRP A 141 5.34 -11.73 -13.22
N TRP A 142 5.53 -10.45 -13.57
CA TRP A 142 6.74 -9.68 -13.26
C TRP A 142 7.10 -9.68 -11.76
N SER A 143 6.10 -9.60 -10.86
CA SER A 143 6.32 -9.51 -9.41
C SER A 143 6.66 -10.86 -8.77
N LEU A 144 6.36 -11.96 -9.48
CA LEU A 144 6.65 -13.33 -9.06
C LEU A 144 8.04 -13.79 -9.53
N GLN A 145 8.68 -13.02 -10.42
CA GLN A 145 10.03 -13.32 -10.88
C GLN A 145 11.05 -12.97 -9.81
N ALA A 146 12.07 -13.81 -9.67
CA ALA A 146 13.22 -13.53 -8.81
C ALA A 146 13.79 -12.13 -9.06
N VAL A 147 14.10 -11.39 -7.99
CA VAL A 147 14.65 -10.04 -8.10
C VAL A 147 16.08 -10.13 -8.63
N LYS A 148 16.36 -9.43 -9.74
CA LYS A 148 17.70 -9.36 -10.33
C LYS A 148 18.20 -7.93 -10.19
N ARG A 149 19.43 -7.73 -9.69
CA ARG A 149 20.03 -6.40 -9.54
C ARG A 149 20.30 -5.76 -10.90
N PRO A 150 19.54 -4.74 -11.33
CA PRO A 150 19.76 -4.11 -12.63
C PRO A 150 20.99 -3.19 -12.55
N THR A 151 21.70 -3.04 -13.66
CA THR A 151 22.81 -2.08 -13.74
C THR A 151 22.25 -0.67 -13.96
N PRO A 152 22.57 0.32 -13.11
CA PRO A 152 22.13 1.70 -13.33
C PRO A 152 22.59 2.24 -14.69
N PRO A 153 21.80 3.09 -15.36
CA PRO A 153 22.18 3.70 -16.63
C PRO A 153 23.51 4.45 -16.56
N ASP A 154 24.28 4.45 -17.66
CA ASP A 154 25.57 5.14 -17.73
C ASP A 154 25.38 6.68 -17.68
N PRO A 155 25.92 7.37 -16.66
CA PRO A 155 25.82 8.82 -16.54
C PRO A 155 26.36 9.59 -17.75
N SER A 156 27.39 9.05 -18.43
CA SER A 156 28.01 9.69 -19.60
C SER A 156 27.05 9.75 -20.79
N GLN A 157 26.14 8.78 -20.88
CA GLN A 157 25.12 8.74 -21.91
C GLN A 157 23.99 9.72 -21.60
N LEU A 158 23.75 10.08 -20.34
CA LEU A 158 22.64 10.94 -19.89
C LEU A 158 22.95 12.45 -19.91
N ALA A 159 24.22 12.86 -20.02
CA ALA A 159 24.64 14.26 -20.08
C ALA A 159 24.29 14.93 -21.43
N GLY A 160 23.05 15.41 -21.59
CA GLY A 160 22.54 16.03 -22.81
C GLY A 160 22.92 17.52 -22.95
N GLY A 161 24.21 17.85 -23.00
CA GLY A 161 24.69 19.23 -23.27
C GLY A 161 24.42 20.28 -22.18
N GLN A 162 23.61 19.99 -21.16
CA GLN A 162 23.53 20.76 -19.91
C GLN A 162 24.71 20.41 -19.00
N LYS A 163 25.17 21.35 -18.15
CA LYS A 163 26.25 21.09 -17.17
C LYS A 163 25.95 19.77 -16.45
N PRO A 164 26.92 18.85 -16.35
CA PRO A 164 26.67 17.55 -15.75
C PRO A 164 26.24 17.77 -14.30
N VAL A 165 24.95 17.53 -14.02
CA VAL A 165 24.53 17.16 -12.67
C VAL A 165 25.40 15.95 -12.35
N ARG A 166 26.21 16.03 -11.29
CA ARG A 166 26.94 14.85 -10.82
C ARG A 166 25.88 13.86 -10.37
N PHE A 167 25.51 12.91 -11.24
CA PHE A 167 24.64 11.81 -10.87
C PHE A 167 25.41 10.94 -9.86
N SER A 168 25.22 11.20 -8.56
CA SER A 168 25.79 10.41 -7.48
C SER A 168 24.84 9.33 -6.96
N ASN A 169 23.60 9.31 -7.46
CA ASN A 169 22.51 8.46 -6.99
C ASN A 169 21.90 7.67 -8.16
N ALA A 170 21.73 6.35 -7.98
CA ALA A 170 21.19 5.47 -9.01
C ALA A 170 19.72 5.76 -9.34
N ILE A 171 18.93 6.23 -8.35
CA ILE A 171 17.53 6.63 -8.55
C ILE A 171 17.43 7.67 -9.67
N ASP A 172 18.28 8.71 -9.61
CA ASP A 172 18.27 9.80 -10.58
C ASP A 172 18.69 9.31 -11.98
N LEU A 173 19.55 8.30 -12.07
CA LEU A 173 19.94 7.71 -13.36
C LEU A 173 18.77 7.00 -14.04
N PHE A 174 18.01 6.18 -13.30
CA PHE A 174 16.82 5.50 -13.85
C PHE A 174 15.74 6.49 -14.29
N ILE A 175 15.46 7.50 -13.46
CA ILE A 175 14.44 8.51 -13.77
C ILE A 175 14.86 9.38 -14.95
N GLN A 176 16.11 9.85 -14.97
CA GLN A 176 16.61 10.67 -16.06
C GLN A 176 16.61 9.92 -17.40
N GLN A 177 16.90 8.61 -17.39
CA GLN A 177 16.80 7.78 -18.59
C GLN A 177 15.36 7.77 -19.15
N LYS A 178 14.35 7.61 -18.29
CA LYS A 178 12.94 7.63 -18.70
C LYS A 178 12.49 9.00 -19.17
N LEU A 179 12.83 10.07 -18.44
CA LEU A 179 12.54 11.44 -18.83
C LEU A 179 13.12 11.77 -20.20
N ARG A 180 14.39 11.42 -20.44
CA ARG A 180 15.04 11.63 -21.73
C ARG A 180 14.37 10.85 -22.86
N ASN A 181 14.05 9.57 -22.65
CA ASN A 181 13.35 8.76 -23.64
C ASN A 181 11.99 9.35 -23.99
N ALA A 182 11.33 9.98 -23.01
CA ALA A 182 10.10 10.72 -23.20
C ALA A 182 10.32 12.16 -23.67
N GLY A 183 11.54 12.66 -23.88
CA GLY A 183 11.78 14.06 -24.25
C GLY A 183 11.24 15.07 -23.22
N LEU A 184 11.27 14.72 -21.93
CA LEU A 184 10.94 15.57 -20.80
C LEU A 184 12.22 15.94 -20.04
N GLN A 185 12.11 16.96 -19.19
CA GLN A 185 13.17 17.39 -18.27
C GLN A 185 12.62 17.40 -16.86
N ALA A 186 13.50 17.14 -15.89
CA ALA A 186 13.17 17.27 -14.48
C ALA A 186 12.97 18.75 -14.11
N ALA A 187 12.11 19.00 -13.14
CA ALA A 187 11.94 20.32 -12.54
C ALA A 187 13.25 20.79 -11.90
N PRO A 188 13.47 22.12 -11.83
CA PRO A 188 14.59 22.64 -11.07
C PRO A 188 14.49 22.19 -9.60
N ARG A 189 15.61 22.19 -8.89
CA ARG A 189 15.61 21.96 -7.45
C ARG A 189 14.70 22.97 -6.75
N ALA A 190 13.94 22.52 -5.75
CA ALA A 190 13.15 23.41 -4.91
C ALA A 190 14.03 24.36 -4.07
N GLU A 191 13.46 25.49 -3.68
CA GLU A 191 14.13 26.44 -2.80
C GLU A 191 14.49 25.79 -1.45
N PRO A 192 15.60 26.21 -0.79
CA PRO A 192 16.07 25.58 0.45
C PRO A 192 15.02 25.50 1.56
N GLU A 193 14.20 26.53 1.73
CA GLU A 193 13.13 26.59 2.74
C GLU A 193 12.03 25.55 2.47
N ILE A 194 11.63 25.39 1.20
CA ILE A 194 10.66 24.39 0.76
C ILE A 194 11.23 22.99 0.98
N LEU A 195 12.50 22.77 0.66
CA LEU A 195 13.17 21.49 0.88
C LEU A 195 13.24 21.12 2.36
N LEU A 196 13.54 22.09 3.25
CA LEU A 196 13.52 21.84 4.69
C LEU A 196 12.12 21.50 5.17
N ARG A 197 11.10 22.29 4.80
CA ARG A 197 9.69 22.01 5.13
C ARG A 197 9.26 20.62 4.71
N ARG A 198 9.63 20.22 3.49
CA ARG A 198 9.36 18.87 2.96
C ARG A 198 10.09 17.80 3.75
N LEU A 199 11.38 17.98 3.99
CA LEU A 199 12.20 17.04 4.75
C LEU A 199 11.64 16.82 6.16
N THR A 200 11.29 17.87 6.90
CA THR A 200 10.76 17.71 8.27
C THR A 200 9.36 17.10 8.26
N ALA A 201 8.49 17.51 7.32
CA ALA A 201 7.16 16.91 7.18
C ALA A 201 7.24 15.40 6.87
N ASP A 202 8.17 14.99 6.00
CA ASP A 202 8.28 13.59 5.60
C ASP A 202 9.02 12.71 6.60
N THR A 203 10.03 13.25 7.26
CA THR A 203 10.86 12.48 8.19
C THR A 203 10.25 12.44 9.58
N ILE A 204 9.80 13.58 10.11
CA ILE A 204 9.33 13.70 11.51
C ILE A 204 7.85 14.11 11.63
N GLY A 205 7.20 14.54 10.54
CA GLY A 205 5.78 14.92 10.55
C GLY A 205 5.51 16.28 11.21
N LEU A 206 6.54 17.07 11.46
CA LEU A 206 6.47 18.37 12.13
C LEU A 206 7.03 19.47 11.22
N PRO A 207 6.55 20.71 11.33
CA PRO A 207 7.20 21.84 10.68
C PRO A 207 8.60 22.09 11.26
N PRO A 208 9.53 22.69 10.50
CA PRO A 208 10.84 23.07 11.01
C PRO A 208 10.71 24.18 12.06
N THR A 209 11.66 24.19 12.99
CA THR A 209 11.81 25.25 13.98
C THR A 209 12.45 26.49 13.39
N ALA A 210 12.22 27.65 14.02
CA ALA A 210 12.85 28.91 13.61
C ALA A 210 14.40 28.84 13.61
N GLU A 211 14.97 28.08 14.55
CA GLU A 211 16.43 27.86 14.63
C GLU A 211 16.95 27.06 13.44
N GLU A 212 16.23 26.02 13.01
CA GLU A 212 16.62 25.21 11.85
C GLU A 212 16.54 26.02 10.54
N ILE A 213 15.53 26.88 10.40
CA ILE A 213 15.40 27.79 9.26
C ILE A 213 16.58 28.77 9.24
N ALA A 214 16.92 29.38 10.37
CA ALA A 214 18.06 30.31 10.46
C ALA A 214 19.40 29.62 10.17
N GLN A 215 19.56 28.34 10.52
CA GLN A 215 20.77 27.57 10.25
C GLN A 215 20.97 27.27 8.75
N LEU A 216 19.90 27.18 7.95
CA LEU A 216 20.00 26.93 6.50
C LEU A 216 20.85 27.99 5.79
N GLU A 217 20.74 29.25 6.20
CA GLU A 217 21.48 30.37 5.57
C GLU A 217 22.99 30.28 5.80
N THR A 218 23.41 29.60 6.86
CA THR A 218 24.81 29.49 7.28
C THR A 218 25.52 28.24 6.74
N ASP A 219 24.78 27.17 6.42
CA ASP A 219 25.35 25.87 6.06
C ASP A 219 25.49 25.71 4.53
N SER A 220 26.59 26.22 3.99
CA SER A 220 26.90 26.22 2.54
C SER A 220 27.87 25.11 2.11
N GLY A 221 28.11 24.11 2.98
CA GLY A 221 29.00 22.99 2.70
C GLY A 221 28.45 22.03 1.62
N SER A 222 29.36 21.37 0.87
CA SER A 222 28.98 20.43 -0.19
C SER A 222 28.17 19.21 0.28
N ASN A 223 28.19 18.91 1.59
CA ASN A 223 27.51 17.78 2.22
C ASN A 223 26.38 18.19 3.17
N ALA A 224 26.05 19.50 3.27
CA ALA A 224 25.09 20.02 4.25
C ALA A 224 23.74 19.29 4.20
N TRP A 225 23.21 19.03 2.99
CA TRP A 225 21.96 18.29 2.82
C TRP A 225 22.01 16.86 3.36
N SER A 226 23.05 16.10 3.04
CA SER A 226 23.17 14.72 3.52
C SER A 226 23.28 14.66 5.04
N THR A 227 24.03 15.59 5.64
CA THR A 227 24.12 15.72 7.10
C THR A 227 22.78 16.06 7.74
N LEU A 228 21.99 16.91 7.09
CA LEU A 228 20.64 17.24 7.53
C LEU A 228 19.69 16.02 7.44
N VAL A 229 19.75 15.27 6.34
CA VAL A 229 19.02 14.01 6.18
C VAL A 229 19.38 13.03 7.30
N ASP A 230 20.67 12.80 7.55
CA ASP A 230 21.13 11.90 8.60
C ASP A 230 20.66 12.33 9.99
N ARG A 231 20.65 13.65 10.26
CA ARG A 231 20.13 14.21 11.51
C ARG A 231 18.66 13.86 11.73
N TYR A 232 17.81 14.04 10.71
CA TYR A 232 16.39 13.73 10.84
C TYR A 232 16.09 12.22 10.86
N LEU A 233 16.84 11.41 10.12
CA LEU A 233 16.71 9.94 10.20
C LEU A 233 17.17 9.38 11.56
N ALA A 234 18.10 10.06 12.23
CA ALA A 234 18.53 9.74 13.60
C ALA A 234 17.57 10.29 14.67
N SER A 235 16.67 11.21 14.30
CA SER A 235 15.74 11.84 15.24
C SER A 235 14.72 10.83 15.78
N PRO A 236 14.44 10.82 17.10
CA PRO A 236 13.42 9.93 17.66
C PRO A 236 12.01 10.10 17.07
N GLN A 237 11.70 11.30 16.58
CA GLN A 237 10.42 11.63 15.94
C GLN A 237 10.28 10.96 14.56
N PHE A 238 11.37 10.45 13.99
CA PHE A 238 11.36 9.67 12.76
C PHE A 238 10.54 8.40 12.91
N GLY A 239 10.80 7.62 13.97
CA GLY A 239 10.04 6.41 14.28
C GLY A 239 8.57 6.70 14.53
N GLU A 240 8.22 7.82 15.19
CA GLU A 240 6.83 8.22 15.38
C GLU A 240 6.11 8.50 14.05
N ARG A 241 6.77 9.26 13.16
CA ARG A 241 6.22 9.58 11.83
C ARG A 241 6.03 8.33 10.98
N TRP A 242 7.05 7.48 10.94
CA TRP A 242 7.06 6.31 10.07
C TRP A 242 6.27 5.13 10.62
N ALA A 243 6.15 5.00 11.95
CA ALA A 243 5.24 4.04 12.56
C ALA A 243 3.80 4.29 12.16
N ARG A 244 3.35 5.55 12.08
CA ARG A 244 1.98 5.86 11.63
C ARG A 244 1.65 5.22 10.27
N HIS A 245 2.56 5.25 9.31
CA HIS A 245 2.35 4.61 8.00
C HIS A 245 2.19 3.09 8.12
N TRP A 246 2.96 2.44 9.00
CA TRP A 246 2.84 1.00 9.25
C TRP A 246 1.55 0.64 10.01
N LEU A 247 1.14 1.48 10.96
CA LEU A 247 -0.05 1.27 11.79
C LEU A 247 -1.34 1.28 10.97
N ASP A 248 -1.42 2.07 9.89
CA ASP A 248 -2.52 2.02 8.92
C ASP A 248 -2.62 0.63 8.26
N ILE A 249 -1.47 0.04 7.89
CA ILE A 249 -1.39 -1.29 7.27
C ILE A 249 -1.74 -2.38 8.30
N ALA A 250 -1.28 -2.22 9.54
CA ALA A 250 -1.52 -3.15 10.64
C ALA A 250 -2.92 -3.05 11.26
N ARG A 251 -3.80 -2.18 10.73
CA ARG A 251 -5.14 -1.92 11.27
C ARG A 251 -5.14 -1.47 12.72
N PHE A 252 -4.17 -0.65 13.10
CA PHE A 252 -4.02 -0.25 14.48
C PHE A 252 -5.26 0.53 14.96
N ALA A 253 -5.90 -0.02 15.98
CA ALA A 253 -6.90 0.65 16.79
C ALA A 253 -6.78 0.09 18.21
N GLU A 254 -7.20 0.89 19.18
CA GLU A 254 -7.22 0.47 20.58
C GLU A 254 -8.61 -0.01 21.01
N SER A 255 -9.48 -0.31 20.03
CA SER A 255 -10.82 -0.86 20.24
C SER A 255 -11.19 -1.91 19.17
N SER A 256 -12.29 -2.63 19.40
CA SER A 256 -12.62 -3.88 18.68
C SER A 256 -13.59 -3.72 17.48
N GLY A 257 -14.35 -2.63 17.39
CA GLY A 257 -15.11 -2.21 16.20
C GLY A 257 -16.55 -2.71 16.06
N TYR A 258 -17.00 -3.63 16.91
CA TYR A 258 -18.37 -4.18 16.91
C TYR A 258 -19.31 -3.41 17.85
N GLU A 259 -20.52 -3.92 18.12
CA GLU A 259 -21.60 -3.23 18.86
C GLU A 259 -21.17 -2.66 20.21
N ARG A 260 -20.28 -3.35 20.93
CA ARG A 260 -19.72 -2.92 22.22
C ARG A 260 -18.41 -2.15 22.11
N ASP A 261 -17.75 -2.20 20.96
CA ASP A 261 -16.47 -1.59 20.63
C ASP A 261 -15.43 -1.61 21.79
N GLN A 262 -15.23 -2.80 22.38
CA GLN A 262 -14.43 -2.97 23.59
C GLN A 262 -12.98 -2.51 23.37
N THR A 263 -12.45 -1.77 24.34
CA THR A 263 -11.05 -1.36 24.39
C THR A 263 -10.13 -2.57 24.36
N LYS A 264 -9.10 -2.55 23.52
CA LYS A 264 -8.00 -3.50 23.47
C LYS A 264 -6.92 -3.06 24.46
N PRO A 265 -6.88 -3.61 25.68
CA PRO A 265 -5.93 -3.17 26.69
C PRO A 265 -4.50 -3.43 26.18
N PHE A 266 -3.58 -2.50 26.49
CA PHE A 266 -2.16 -2.58 26.14
C PHE A 266 -1.83 -2.59 24.63
N ALA A 267 -2.79 -2.31 23.75
CA ALA A 267 -2.54 -2.18 22.31
C ALA A 267 -1.44 -1.14 22.00
N TRP A 268 -1.36 -0.06 22.77
CA TRP A 268 -0.28 0.94 22.69
C TRP A 268 1.14 0.36 22.79
N LYS A 269 1.35 -0.79 23.44
CA LYS A 269 2.67 -1.45 23.50
C LYS A 269 3.13 -1.91 22.10
N TYR A 270 2.21 -2.36 21.24
CA TYR A 270 2.54 -2.68 19.85
C TYR A 270 2.92 -1.42 19.07
N ARG A 271 2.17 -0.32 19.23
CA ARG A 271 2.51 0.96 18.59
C ARG A 271 3.91 1.42 18.99
N ASP A 272 4.22 1.39 20.27
CA ASP A 272 5.54 1.77 20.78
C ASP A 272 6.65 0.84 20.28
N TRP A 273 6.38 -0.47 20.19
CA TRP A 273 7.29 -1.43 19.57
C TRP A 273 7.59 -1.08 18.11
N VAL A 274 6.59 -0.72 17.30
CA VAL A 274 6.81 -0.29 15.89
C VAL A 274 7.66 0.99 15.84
N VAL A 275 7.38 1.97 16.70
CA VAL A 275 8.18 3.21 16.80
C VAL A 275 9.64 2.89 17.12
N ASP A 276 9.88 2.03 18.09
CA ASP A 276 11.22 1.65 18.53
C ASP A 276 11.96 0.81 17.47
N ALA A 277 11.28 -0.12 16.79
CA ALA A 277 11.85 -0.93 15.72
C ALA A 277 12.34 -0.05 14.55
N ILE A 278 11.54 0.93 14.14
CA ILE A 278 11.92 1.88 13.08
C ILE A 278 13.06 2.79 13.55
N ASN A 279 13.00 3.30 14.78
CA ASN A 279 14.04 4.18 15.31
C ASN A 279 15.39 3.47 15.47
N SER A 280 15.38 2.21 15.87
CA SER A 280 16.59 1.37 15.98
C SER A 280 17.11 0.86 14.64
N ASP A 281 16.40 1.13 13.54
CA ASP A 281 16.69 0.59 12.21
C ASP A 281 16.80 -0.95 12.24
N MET A 282 15.84 -1.58 12.93
CA MET A 282 15.69 -3.03 12.96
C MET A 282 15.66 -3.57 11.51
N PRO A 283 16.48 -4.60 11.19
CA PRO A 283 16.43 -5.25 9.90
C PRO A 283 14.98 -5.63 9.54
N TYR A 284 14.52 -5.26 8.36
CA TYR A 284 13.12 -5.44 7.99
C TYR A 284 12.70 -6.92 7.95
N ASP A 285 13.61 -7.84 7.61
CA ASP A 285 13.39 -9.28 7.71
C ASP A 285 13.10 -9.71 9.16
N GLU A 286 13.84 -9.19 10.14
CA GLU A 286 13.58 -9.40 11.56
C GLU A 286 12.23 -8.77 11.97
N PHE A 287 11.94 -7.54 11.52
CA PHE A 287 10.66 -6.86 11.77
C PHE A 287 9.45 -7.66 11.28
N VAL A 288 9.57 -8.37 10.14
CA VAL A 288 8.55 -9.30 9.64
C VAL A 288 8.44 -10.52 10.55
N VAL A 289 9.57 -11.16 10.90
CA VAL A 289 9.60 -12.38 11.72
C VAL A 289 8.99 -12.15 13.09
N LEU A 290 9.34 -11.06 13.77
CA LEU A 290 8.85 -10.76 15.11
C LEU A 290 7.33 -10.54 15.15
N GLN A 291 6.75 -9.90 14.12
CA GLN A 291 5.31 -9.65 14.10
C GLN A 291 4.47 -10.91 13.89
N LEU A 292 4.98 -11.89 13.15
CA LEU A 292 4.25 -13.12 12.87
C LEU A 292 4.56 -14.23 13.90
N ALA A 293 5.76 -14.22 14.47
CA ALA A 293 6.28 -15.35 15.24
C ALA A 293 7.23 -14.95 16.39
N GLY A 294 7.17 -13.71 16.90
CA GLY A 294 8.01 -13.25 18.00
C GLY A 294 7.83 -14.01 19.32
N ASP A 295 6.75 -14.77 19.48
CA ASP A 295 6.54 -15.72 20.58
C ASP A 295 7.23 -17.08 20.35
N GLU A 296 7.50 -17.45 19.09
CA GLU A 296 8.08 -18.74 18.72
C GLU A 296 9.61 -18.71 18.54
N ILE A 297 10.24 -17.54 18.63
CA ILE A 297 11.70 -17.41 18.51
C ILE A 297 12.43 -17.98 19.74
N PRO A 298 13.68 -18.47 19.59
CA PRO A 298 14.46 -19.01 20.71
C PRO A 298 14.75 -18.01 21.84
N ALA A 299 14.90 -16.72 21.52
CA ALA A 299 15.22 -15.65 22.47
C ALA A 299 14.00 -14.75 22.73
N ARG A 300 12.84 -15.36 23.01
CA ARG A 300 11.58 -14.64 23.30
C ARG A 300 11.73 -13.72 24.50
N ASP A 301 11.23 -12.49 24.38
CA ASP A 301 11.10 -11.50 25.45
C ASP A 301 9.78 -10.70 25.33
N GLU A 302 9.56 -9.71 26.21
CA GLU A 302 8.34 -8.88 26.16
C GLU A 302 8.24 -8.08 24.84
N ARG A 303 9.36 -7.67 24.23
CA ARG A 303 9.36 -6.93 22.98
C ARG A 303 8.97 -7.82 21.81
N SER A 304 9.52 -9.03 21.74
CA SER A 304 9.16 -10.00 20.72
C SER A 304 7.70 -10.43 20.83
N LEU A 305 7.16 -10.53 22.05
CA LEU A 305 5.72 -10.72 22.28
C LEU A 305 4.89 -9.53 21.85
N ALA A 306 5.32 -8.30 22.13
CA ALA A 306 4.56 -7.10 21.78
C ALA A 306 4.39 -6.99 20.26
N ALA A 307 5.41 -7.40 19.50
CA ALA A 307 5.37 -7.48 18.04
C ALA A 307 4.22 -8.37 17.52
N THR A 308 3.93 -9.49 18.18
CA THR A 308 2.84 -10.40 17.77
C THR A 308 1.44 -9.81 17.99
N GLY A 309 1.36 -8.66 18.65
CA GLY A 309 0.17 -7.81 18.71
C GLY A 309 -0.41 -7.50 17.33
N PHE A 310 0.40 -7.49 16.25
CA PHE A 310 -0.06 -7.39 14.86
C PHE A 310 -1.28 -8.28 14.55
N MET A 311 -1.27 -9.52 15.04
CA MET A 311 -2.37 -10.50 14.81
C MET A 311 -3.61 -10.25 15.69
N ARG A 312 -3.54 -9.33 16.66
CA ARG A 312 -4.62 -9.01 17.61
C ARG A 312 -5.35 -7.69 17.29
N LEU A 313 -4.85 -6.89 16.33
CA LEU A 313 -5.35 -5.55 16.01
C LEU A 313 -6.61 -5.53 15.14
N GLY A 314 -6.92 -6.64 14.46
CA GLY A 314 -8.18 -6.82 13.73
C GLY A 314 -9.42 -6.61 14.60
N THR A 315 -10.57 -6.45 13.96
CA THR A 315 -11.83 -6.31 14.67
C THR A 315 -12.12 -7.58 15.49
N TRP A 316 -12.88 -7.42 16.57
CA TRP A 316 -13.27 -8.56 17.40
C TRP A 316 -14.71 -8.44 17.90
N ASN A 317 -15.52 -9.43 17.54
CA ASN A 317 -16.89 -9.64 17.98
C ASN A 317 -16.92 -10.58 19.18
N ASP A 318 -17.51 -10.15 20.28
CA ASP A 318 -17.69 -10.94 21.50
C ASP A 318 -18.98 -11.76 21.53
N GLU A 319 -19.94 -11.43 20.66
CA GLU A 319 -21.25 -12.06 20.57
C GLU A 319 -21.58 -12.43 19.10
N PRO A 320 -20.74 -13.26 18.43
CA PRO A 320 -21.01 -13.67 17.06
C PRO A 320 -22.29 -14.52 16.98
N ASN A 321 -23.08 -14.31 15.93
CA ASN A 321 -24.30 -15.10 15.67
C ASN A 321 -24.00 -16.60 15.53
N ASP A 322 -22.91 -16.93 14.82
CA ASP A 322 -22.36 -18.27 14.68
C ASP A 322 -20.85 -18.24 15.03
N PRO A 323 -20.45 -18.78 16.20
CA PRO A 323 -19.05 -18.81 16.62
C PRO A 323 -18.12 -19.61 15.70
N GLU A 324 -18.64 -20.61 14.98
CA GLU A 324 -17.84 -21.44 14.07
C GLU A 324 -17.58 -20.69 12.75
N ASP A 325 -18.58 -20.00 12.20
CA ASP A 325 -18.38 -19.14 11.02
C ASP A 325 -17.42 -17.98 11.33
N TYR A 326 -17.59 -17.36 12.49
CA TYR A 326 -16.75 -16.26 12.93
C TYR A 326 -15.26 -16.65 13.06
N ALA A 327 -14.95 -17.91 13.41
CA ALA A 327 -13.59 -18.41 13.39
C ALA A 327 -12.95 -18.32 11.99
N PHE A 328 -13.69 -18.63 10.93
CA PHE A 328 -13.21 -18.51 9.55
C PHE A 328 -13.11 -17.05 9.08
N GLU A 329 -13.98 -16.15 9.55
CA GLU A 329 -13.84 -14.71 9.30
C GLU A 329 -12.55 -14.15 9.91
N ARG A 330 -12.19 -14.58 11.13
CA ARG A 330 -10.93 -14.18 11.76
C ARG A 330 -9.71 -14.72 11.04
N LEU A 331 -9.76 -15.97 10.55
CA LEU A 331 -8.71 -16.50 9.69
C LEU A 331 -8.58 -15.70 8.41
N GLU A 332 -9.69 -15.35 7.77
CA GLU A 332 -9.67 -14.55 6.55
C GLU A 332 -8.98 -13.20 6.79
N ASP A 333 -9.30 -12.51 7.90
CA ASP A 333 -8.63 -11.26 8.27
C ASP A 333 -7.12 -11.45 8.40
N LEU A 334 -6.67 -12.45 9.16
CA LEU A 334 -5.23 -12.73 9.35
C LEU A 334 -4.53 -13.04 8.03
N VAL A 335 -5.14 -13.86 7.17
CA VAL A 335 -4.63 -14.19 5.83
C VAL A 335 -4.56 -12.93 4.96
N HIS A 336 -5.63 -12.15 4.90
CA HIS A 336 -5.73 -10.94 4.11
C HIS A 336 -4.67 -9.91 4.50
N THR A 337 -4.52 -9.66 5.80
CA THR A 337 -3.56 -8.70 6.33
C THR A 337 -2.14 -9.10 6.01
N THR A 338 -1.80 -10.35 6.32
CA THR A 338 -0.43 -10.81 6.22
C THR A 338 -0.01 -10.84 4.76
N SER A 339 -0.87 -11.33 3.87
CA SER A 339 -0.60 -11.39 2.43
C SER A 339 -0.54 -9.99 1.79
N SER A 340 -1.46 -9.08 2.12
CA SER A 340 -1.44 -7.73 1.54
C SER A 340 -0.32 -6.85 2.10
N ALA A 341 -0.04 -6.92 3.40
CA ALA A 341 0.99 -6.11 4.06
C ALA A 341 2.41 -6.47 3.60
N PHE A 342 2.74 -7.76 3.64
CA PHE A 342 4.12 -8.24 3.45
C PHE A 342 4.42 -8.79 2.05
N LEU A 343 3.41 -9.26 1.31
CA LEU A 343 3.58 -9.84 -0.03
C LEU A 343 2.92 -8.98 -1.12
N GLY A 344 2.05 -8.02 -0.76
CA GLY A 344 1.30 -7.25 -1.74
C GLY A 344 0.38 -8.10 -2.60
N MET A 345 -0.14 -9.23 -2.07
CA MET A 345 -1.00 -10.16 -2.80
C MET A 345 -2.37 -10.31 -2.13
N THR A 346 -3.41 -10.54 -2.93
CA THR A 346 -4.81 -10.67 -2.47
C THR A 346 -5.21 -12.12 -2.20
N VAL A 347 -4.46 -12.84 -1.36
CA VAL A 347 -4.66 -14.29 -1.11
C VAL A 347 -6.07 -14.60 -0.58
N LYS A 348 -6.69 -13.70 0.20
CA LYS A 348 -8.05 -13.89 0.73
C LYS A 348 -9.11 -14.16 -0.34
N CYS A 349 -8.90 -13.66 -1.57
CA CYS A 349 -9.85 -13.85 -2.66
C CYS A 349 -9.90 -15.31 -3.12
N ALA A 350 -8.90 -16.12 -2.75
CA ALA A 350 -8.87 -17.56 -3.00
C ALA A 350 -9.58 -18.39 -1.90
N ARG A 351 -10.38 -17.78 -1.02
CA ARG A 351 -11.10 -18.50 0.05
C ARG A 351 -12.13 -19.47 -0.51
N CYS A 352 -12.98 -19.02 -1.42
CA CYS A 352 -14.13 -19.80 -1.90
C CYS A 352 -13.80 -20.62 -3.16
N HIS A 353 -12.88 -20.14 -3.98
CA HIS A 353 -12.43 -20.78 -5.22
C HIS A 353 -11.01 -20.30 -5.54
N ASP A 354 -10.37 -20.86 -6.56
CA ASP A 354 -9.08 -20.36 -7.07
C ASP A 354 -9.09 -18.86 -7.34
N HIS A 355 -8.01 -18.14 -7.05
CA HIS A 355 -7.96 -16.71 -7.32
C HIS A 355 -8.25 -16.42 -8.79
N LYS A 356 -9.19 -15.50 -9.02
CA LYS A 356 -9.72 -15.23 -10.37
C LYS A 356 -8.64 -14.79 -11.38
N PHE A 357 -7.63 -14.06 -10.91
CA PHE A 357 -6.67 -13.38 -11.79
C PHE A 357 -5.21 -13.73 -11.53
N ASP A 358 -4.89 -14.38 -10.42
CA ASP A 358 -3.52 -14.57 -9.96
C ASP A 358 -3.28 -16.06 -9.75
N PRO A 359 -2.03 -16.54 -9.84
CA PRO A 359 -1.70 -17.96 -9.73
C PRO A 359 -1.72 -18.43 -8.27
N ILE A 360 -2.89 -18.30 -7.63
CA ILE A 360 -3.14 -18.64 -6.22
C ILE A 360 -4.32 -19.60 -6.19
N PRO A 361 -4.06 -20.93 -6.12
CA PRO A 361 -5.11 -21.92 -5.94
C PRO A 361 -5.88 -21.71 -4.62
N GLN A 362 -7.11 -22.20 -4.55
CA GLN A 362 -7.90 -22.18 -3.31
C GLN A 362 -7.15 -22.86 -2.15
N LEU A 363 -6.45 -23.95 -2.46
CA LEU A 363 -5.64 -24.69 -1.49
C LEU A 363 -4.56 -23.81 -0.83
N ASP A 364 -4.01 -22.83 -1.53
CA ASP A 364 -3.00 -21.93 -0.97
C ASP A 364 -3.57 -20.97 0.08
N TYR A 365 -4.83 -20.54 -0.08
CA TYR A 365 -5.53 -19.82 0.99
C TYR A 365 -5.61 -20.67 2.26
N TYR A 366 -6.04 -21.93 2.14
CA TYR A 366 -6.18 -22.82 3.30
C TYR A 366 -4.84 -23.23 3.90
N ARG A 367 -3.79 -23.41 3.08
CA ARG A 367 -2.41 -23.60 3.54
C ARG A 367 -1.96 -22.43 4.40
N MET A 368 -2.18 -21.21 3.93
CA MET A 368 -1.87 -20.01 4.70
C MET A 368 -2.75 -19.88 5.96
N ALA A 369 -4.04 -20.20 5.88
CA ALA A 369 -4.93 -20.19 7.04
C ALA A 369 -4.50 -21.22 8.11
N SER A 370 -3.97 -22.38 7.70
CA SER A 370 -3.48 -23.43 8.60
C SER A 370 -2.32 -23.00 9.52
N ILE A 371 -1.66 -21.89 9.16
CA ILE A 371 -0.55 -21.29 9.91
C ILE A 371 -1.08 -20.58 11.16
N PHE A 372 -2.25 -19.96 11.07
CA PHE A 372 -2.89 -19.22 12.17
C PHE A 372 -3.91 -20.06 12.93
N TRP A 373 -4.38 -21.15 12.33
CA TRP A 373 -5.33 -22.10 12.91
C TRP A 373 -5.02 -22.60 14.33
N PRO A 374 -3.75 -22.82 14.74
CA PRO A 374 -3.42 -23.26 16.09
C PRO A 374 -3.54 -22.16 17.16
N GLY A 375 -3.76 -20.91 16.77
CA GLY A 375 -3.93 -19.78 17.69
C GLY A 375 -5.37 -19.60 18.19
N PRO A 376 -5.62 -18.53 18.97
CA PRO A 376 -6.92 -18.25 19.58
C PRO A 376 -7.93 -17.67 18.56
N ILE A 377 -8.31 -18.48 17.58
CA ILE A 377 -9.22 -18.09 16.49
C ILE A 377 -10.69 -18.22 16.91
N GLN A 378 -11.01 -19.28 17.68
CA GLN A 378 -12.37 -19.54 18.14
C GLN A 378 -12.87 -18.49 19.15
N ALA A 379 -14.18 -18.45 19.38
CA ALA A 379 -14.77 -17.63 20.44
C ALA A 379 -14.21 -18.07 21.80
N ARG A 380 -13.60 -17.12 22.52
CA ARG A 380 -13.00 -17.31 23.85
C ARG A 380 -13.49 -16.20 24.79
N ASP A 381 -13.10 -16.31 26.06
CA ASP A 381 -13.52 -15.37 27.11
C ASP A 381 -13.28 -13.90 26.73
N ARG A 382 -14.29 -13.07 26.99
CA ARG A 382 -14.26 -11.62 26.78
C ARG A 382 -13.18 -10.92 27.58
N LYS A 383 -12.78 -11.47 28.73
CA LYS A 383 -11.67 -10.95 29.55
C LYS A 383 -10.41 -10.73 28.71
N TRP A 384 -10.16 -11.63 27.76
CA TRP A 384 -8.97 -11.61 26.90
C TRP A 384 -9.26 -11.20 25.47
N LEU A 385 -10.45 -10.66 25.18
CA LEU A 385 -10.90 -10.28 23.83
C LEU A 385 -10.66 -11.40 22.81
N GLY A 386 -11.07 -12.62 23.17
CA GLY A 386 -10.93 -13.80 22.30
C GLY A 386 -9.49 -14.29 22.12
N GLY A 387 -8.53 -13.75 22.89
CA GLY A 387 -7.10 -14.04 22.80
C GLY A 387 -6.59 -15.17 23.67
N PRO A 388 -5.26 -15.35 23.72
CA PRO A 388 -4.65 -16.25 24.69
C PRO A 388 -4.68 -15.62 26.10
N THR A 389 -4.65 -16.47 27.13
CA THR A 389 -4.56 -16.06 28.53
C THR A 389 -3.13 -15.67 28.91
N ASP A 390 -2.96 -15.02 30.07
CA ASP A 390 -1.64 -14.70 30.62
C ASP A 390 -0.77 -15.97 30.83
N GLU A 391 -1.38 -17.10 31.20
CA GLU A 391 -0.69 -18.37 31.39
C GLU A 391 -0.24 -19.00 30.06
N GLU A 392 -1.09 -18.93 29.03
CA GLU A 392 -0.73 -19.37 27.68
C GLU A 392 0.39 -18.50 27.12
N LEU A 393 0.30 -17.18 27.32
CA LEU A 393 1.31 -16.22 26.90
C LEU A 393 2.58 -16.28 27.71
N ASP A 394 2.55 -16.76 28.97
CA ASP A 394 3.64 -16.62 29.93
C ASP A 394 4.12 -15.16 30.05
N ALA A 395 3.15 -14.24 30.11
CA ALA A 395 3.32 -12.79 30.22
C ALA A 395 2.00 -12.14 30.67
N GLN A 396 2.08 -10.94 31.24
CA GLN A 396 0.91 -10.16 31.68
C GLN A 396 0.95 -8.76 31.06
N GLU A 397 -0.19 -8.07 31.10
CA GLU A 397 -0.30 -6.66 30.67
C GLU A 397 0.17 -6.41 29.23
N ILE A 398 -0.13 -7.33 28.32
CA ILE A 398 0.31 -7.27 26.93
C ILE A 398 -0.76 -7.81 25.98
N LEU A 399 -0.95 -7.14 24.85
CA LEU A 399 -1.81 -7.62 23.76
C LEU A 399 -0.96 -8.41 22.77
N ALA A 400 -0.85 -9.72 22.96
CA ALA A 400 -0.01 -10.60 22.15
C ALA A 400 -0.78 -11.81 21.61
N TRP A 401 -0.09 -12.56 20.76
CA TRP A 401 -0.53 -13.81 20.15
C TRP A 401 0.44 -14.95 20.49
N THR A 402 -0.11 -16.14 20.72
CA THR A 402 0.61 -17.41 20.76
C THR A 402 -0.27 -18.51 20.20
N ASP A 403 0.34 -19.59 19.72
CA ASP A 403 -0.36 -20.85 19.50
C ASP A 403 -0.88 -21.36 20.86
N ILE A 404 -2.12 -21.84 20.89
CA ILE A 404 -2.77 -22.39 22.10
C ILE A 404 -2.71 -23.92 22.15
N THR A 405 -2.23 -24.55 21.07
CA THR A 405 -2.03 -26.00 20.97
C THR A 405 -0.90 -26.33 20.01
N GLN A 406 -0.14 -27.39 20.33
CA GLN A 406 0.86 -27.99 19.44
C GLN A 406 0.23 -28.96 18.42
N SER A 407 -0.99 -29.44 18.70
CA SER A 407 -1.70 -30.43 17.90
C SER A 407 -3.11 -29.88 17.56
N PRO A 408 -3.21 -28.90 16.65
CA PRO A 408 -4.50 -28.34 16.24
C PRO A 408 -5.36 -29.41 15.56
N ALA A 409 -6.68 -29.26 15.61
CA ALA A 409 -7.59 -30.07 14.82
C ALA A 409 -7.30 -29.90 13.31
N PRO A 410 -7.52 -30.93 12.46
CA PRO A 410 -7.36 -30.81 11.02
C PRO A 410 -8.15 -29.64 10.43
N LEU A 411 -7.48 -28.81 9.63
CA LEU A 411 -8.14 -27.82 8.78
C LEU A 411 -8.37 -28.47 7.41
N HIS A 412 -9.59 -28.37 6.89
CA HIS A 412 -9.95 -28.94 5.60
C HIS A 412 -10.13 -27.84 4.55
N LEU A 413 -9.86 -28.18 3.29
CA LEU A 413 -10.31 -27.39 2.15
C LEU A 413 -11.83 -27.37 2.16
N LEU A 414 -12.46 -26.21 1.93
CA LEU A 414 -13.91 -26.10 1.96
C LEU A 414 -14.46 -25.87 0.55
N LYS A 415 -15.42 -26.68 0.14
CA LYS A 415 -16.07 -26.51 -1.16
C LYS A 415 -16.83 -25.18 -1.18
N ASP A 416 -16.51 -24.31 -2.13
CA ASP A 416 -17.10 -22.96 -2.26
C ASP A 416 -16.88 -22.06 -1.01
N GLY A 417 -15.93 -22.42 -0.14
CA GLY A 417 -15.69 -21.75 1.15
C GLY A 417 -16.69 -22.12 2.25
N ASP A 418 -17.58 -23.09 2.01
CA ASP A 418 -18.64 -23.51 2.94
C ASP A 418 -18.12 -24.50 3.97
N ARG A 419 -18.11 -24.11 5.25
CA ARG A 419 -17.61 -24.92 6.37
C ARG A 419 -18.35 -26.25 6.55
N GLN A 420 -19.59 -26.35 6.06
CA GLN A 420 -20.40 -27.57 6.17
C GLN A 420 -20.03 -28.60 5.08
N ARG A 421 -19.16 -28.22 4.14
CA ARG A 421 -18.75 -29.05 3.01
C ARG A 421 -17.22 -29.21 2.97
N PRO A 422 -16.62 -29.81 4.02
CA PRO A 422 -15.19 -30.10 4.01
C PRO A 422 -14.85 -31.09 2.90
N LEU A 423 -13.69 -30.88 2.29
CA LEU A 423 -13.07 -31.76 1.31
C LEU A 423 -11.85 -32.43 1.98
N GLU A 424 -10.70 -32.47 1.33
CA GLU A 424 -9.48 -33.02 1.88
C GLU A 424 -8.88 -32.19 3.03
N GLU A 425 -8.15 -32.88 3.91
CA GLU A 425 -7.33 -32.23 4.94
C GLU A 425 -6.18 -31.45 4.29
N VAL A 426 -5.91 -30.26 4.81
CA VAL A 426 -4.89 -29.35 4.28
C VAL A 426 -3.56 -29.65 4.94
N VAL A 427 -2.57 -30.02 4.12
CA VAL A 427 -1.17 -30.09 4.56
C VAL A 427 -0.61 -28.66 4.70
N PRO A 428 -0.10 -28.27 5.87
CA PRO A 428 0.49 -26.94 6.07
C PRO A 428 1.70 -26.73 5.14
N ALA A 429 1.68 -25.65 4.35
CA ALA A 429 2.72 -25.31 3.40
C ALA A 429 2.76 -23.79 3.15
N VAL A 430 3.83 -23.32 2.51
CA VAL A 430 3.88 -21.95 1.96
C VAL A 430 3.13 -21.87 0.62
N LEU A 431 3.06 -20.68 0.01
CA LEU A 431 2.31 -20.43 -1.22
C LEU A 431 3.02 -21.00 -2.47
N THR A 432 2.26 -21.46 -3.46
CA THR A 432 2.74 -22.04 -4.74
C THR A 432 2.94 -21.03 -5.87
N LEU A 433 2.64 -19.75 -5.61
CA LEU A 433 2.81 -18.66 -6.57
C LEU A 433 4.28 -18.42 -6.98
N VAL A 434 5.25 -18.89 -6.18
CA VAL A 434 6.68 -19.02 -6.56
C VAL A 434 7.09 -20.49 -6.38
N PRO A 435 7.09 -21.31 -7.45
CA PRO A 435 7.29 -22.76 -7.33
C PRO A 435 8.64 -23.14 -6.71
N ASP A 436 9.70 -22.41 -7.06
CA ASP A 436 11.05 -22.67 -6.55
C ASP A 436 11.18 -22.48 -5.02
N LEU A 437 10.25 -21.74 -4.41
CA LEU A 437 10.21 -21.49 -2.97
C LEU A 437 9.11 -22.30 -2.25
N PHE A 438 8.34 -23.11 -2.98
CA PHE A 438 7.30 -23.92 -2.39
C PHE A 438 7.90 -25.03 -1.52
N ARG A 439 7.35 -25.20 -0.32
CA ARG A 439 7.65 -26.29 0.60
C ARG A 439 6.52 -26.49 1.61
N GLU A 440 6.35 -27.73 2.03
CA GLU A 440 5.56 -28.06 3.22
C GLU A 440 6.25 -27.57 4.49
N LEU A 441 5.48 -27.27 5.53
CA LEU A 441 6.02 -26.85 6.81
C LEU A 441 6.39 -28.07 7.65
N ASP A 442 7.57 -28.02 8.26
CA ASP A 442 8.04 -29.08 9.13
C ASP A 442 7.17 -29.20 10.39
N ALA A 443 7.06 -30.41 10.91
CA ALA A 443 6.40 -30.65 12.20
C ALA A 443 7.11 -29.90 13.34
N PRO A 444 6.39 -29.47 14.39
CA PRO A 444 7.00 -28.79 15.52
C PRO A 444 8.05 -29.67 16.20
N THR A 445 9.11 -29.04 16.71
CA THR A 445 10.08 -29.76 17.55
C THR A 445 9.39 -30.30 18.81
N PRO A 446 9.82 -31.45 19.37
CA PRO A 446 9.19 -32.02 20.58
C PRO A 446 9.17 -31.11 21.81
N LYS A 447 10.00 -30.06 21.83
CA LYS A 447 10.09 -29.08 22.92
C LYS A 447 9.33 -27.78 22.65
N ALA A 448 8.74 -27.62 21.46
CA ALA A 448 7.99 -26.41 21.12
C ALA A 448 6.70 -26.33 21.94
N LYS A 449 6.33 -25.11 22.37
CA LYS A 449 5.03 -24.86 23.02
C LYS A 449 3.87 -24.88 22.02
N GLY A 450 4.14 -24.52 20.76
CA GLY A 450 3.18 -24.43 19.66
C GLY A 450 3.62 -25.20 18.42
N THR A 451 2.98 -24.91 17.29
CA THR A 451 3.23 -25.63 16.03
C THR A 451 4.49 -25.18 15.29
N GLN A 452 5.02 -23.99 15.60
CA GLN A 452 6.14 -23.38 14.89
C GLN A 452 5.86 -23.09 13.39
N ARG A 453 4.59 -23.19 12.96
CA ARG A 453 4.19 -22.90 11.57
C ARG A 453 4.40 -21.43 11.24
N ARG A 454 4.08 -20.54 12.19
CA ARG A 454 4.23 -19.08 12.02
C ARG A 454 5.69 -18.70 11.82
N LEU A 455 6.61 -19.23 12.62
CA LEU A 455 8.04 -18.96 12.47
C LEU A 455 8.59 -19.40 11.11
N GLN A 456 8.20 -20.58 10.64
CA GLN A 456 8.64 -21.09 9.34
C GLN A 456 8.12 -20.25 8.17
N PHE A 457 6.86 -19.82 8.25
CA PHE A 457 6.24 -18.95 7.25
C PHE A 457 6.82 -17.54 7.28
N ALA A 458 7.03 -16.98 8.47
CA ALA A 458 7.61 -15.64 8.60
C ALA A 458 9.02 -15.58 8.01
N LYS A 459 9.84 -16.63 8.22
CA LYS A 459 11.15 -16.78 7.57
C LYS A 459 11.06 -16.92 6.04
N TRP A 460 9.99 -17.52 5.52
CA TRP A 460 9.77 -17.62 4.08
C TRP A 460 9.38 -16.27 3.47
N ILE A 461 8.54 -15.48 4.16
CA ILE A 461 8.23 -14.09 3.77
C ILE A 461 9.52 -13.25 3.80
N ALA A 462 10.26 -13.33 4.91
CA ALA A 462 11.48 -12.55 5.15
C ALA A 462 12.72 -13.07 4.38
N SER A 463 12.56 -14.09 3.52
CA SER A 463 13.68 -14.64 2.75
C SER A 463 14.15 -13.64 1.69
N PRO A 464 15.47 -13.44 1.50
CA PRO A 464 16.00 -12.65 0.39
C PRO A 464 15.65 -13.23 -1.00
N GLU A 465 15.29 -14.52 -1.06
CA GLU A 465 14.84 -15.17 -2.29
C GLU A 465 13.37 -14.84 -2.62
N ASN A 466 12.60 -14.36 -1.64
CA ASN A 466 11.20 -13.99 -1.85
C ASN A 466 11.10 -12.75 -2.74
N PRO A 467 10.48 -12.83 -3.93
CA PRO A 467 10.48 -11.75 -4.91
C PRO A 467 9.58 -10.56 -4.53
N LEU A 468 8.72 -10.71 -3.51
CA LEU A 468 7.68 -9.72 -3.19
C LEU A 468 8.09 -8.82 -2.03
N THR A 469 8.59 -9.39 -0.93
CA THR A 469 8.72 -8.67 0.35
C THR A 469 9.59 -7.43 0.27
N ALA A 470 10.76 -7.51 -0.36
CA ALA A 470 11.63 -6.34 -0.56
C ALA A 470 10.99 -5.31 -1.50
N ARG A 471 10.38 -5.74 -2.62
CA ARG A 471 9.71 -4.84 -3.58
C ARG A 471 8.54 -4.09 -2.94
N VAL A 472 7.74 -4.77 -2.12
CA VAL A 472 6.57 -4.19 -1.46
C VAL A 472 6.99 -3.08 -0.49
N ILE A 473 7.97 -3.34 0.40
CA ILE A 473 8.36 -2.34 1.40
C ILE A 473 9.07 -1.14 0.76
N VAL A 474 9.97 -1.33 -0.21
CA VAL A 474 10.64 -0.19 -0.87
C VAL A 474 9.64 0.64 -1.69
N ASN A 475 8.64 0.01 -2.29
CA ASN A 475 7.55 0.72 -2.97
C ASN A 475 6.73 1.59 -2.00
N ARG A 476 6.45 1.10 -0.78
CA ARG A 476 5.76 1.87 0.25
C ARG A 476 6.60 3.05 0.76
N ILE A 477 7.91 2.86 0.95
CA ILE A 477 8.82 3.94 1.34
C ILE A 477 8.82 5.02 0.26
N TRP A 478 8.98 4.62 -1.00
CA TRP A 478 8.88 5.52 -2.16
C TRP A 478 7.54 6.26 -2.17
N GLN A 479 6.43 5.54 -2.03
CA GLN A 479 5.09 6.11 -2.02
C GLN A 479 4.91 7.22 -0.97
N ASN A 480 5.40 7.02 0.24
CA ASN A 480 5.19 7.99 1.31
C ASN A 480 5.97 9.31 1.11
N TYR A 481 7.16 9.25 0.51
CA TYR A 481 7.92 10.45 0.12
C TYR A 481 7.37 11.11 -1.15
N MET A 482 7.06 10.31 -2.17
CA MET A 482 6.76 10.80 -3.50
C MET A 482 5.25 10.99 -3.77
N GLY A 483 4.39 10.60 -2.82
CA GLY A 483 2.92 10.67 -2.92
C GLY A 483 2.27 9.52 -3.70
N GLN A 484 3.02 8.82 -4.54
CA GLN A 484 2.57 7.66 -5.31
C GLN A 484 3.66 6.57 -5.32
N GLY A 485 3.26 5.30 -5.31
CA GLY A 485 4.22 4.19 -5.47
C GLY A 485 4.76 4.07 -6.89
N LEU A 486 5.88 3.37 -7.04
CA LEU A 486 6.32 2.86 -8.35
C LEU A 486 5.28 1.89 -8.91
N VAL A 487 4.79 1.00 -8.06
CA VAL A 487 3.52 0.27 -8.18
C VAL A 487 2.47 1.06 -7.42
N ARG A 488 1.51 1.64 -8.14
CA ARG A 488 0.51 2.55 -7.55
C ARG A 488 -0.61 1.84 -6.80
N SER A 489 -0.65 0.52 -6.87
CA SER A 489 -1.50 -0.38 -6.09
C SER A 489 -0.68 -1.10 -4.99
N PRO A 490 -0.32 -0.43 -3.88
CA PRO A 490 0.67 -0.94 -2.92
C PRO A 490 0.32 -2.27 -2.22
N ASN A 491 -0.96 -2.64 -2.15
CA ASN A 491 -1.43 -3.93 -1.61
C ASN A 491 -1.74 -4.99 -2.68
N ASN A 492 -1.49 -4.68 -3.96
CA ASN A 492 -1.80 -5.59 -5.07
C ASN A 492 -0.72 -5.48 -6.17
N PHE A 493 0.21 -6.43 -6.15
CA PHE A 493 1.27 -6.65 -7.13
C PHE A 493 0.88 -7.75 -8.14
N GLY A 494 -0.34 -8.29 -8.01
CA GLY A 494 -0.94 -9.25 -8.92
C GLY A 494 -1.45 -8.61 -10.21
N PHE A 495 -2.19 -9.38 -10.99
CA PHE A 495 -2.64 -9.05 -12.34
C PHE A 495 -3.51 -7.80 -12.42
N THR A 496 -4.41 -7.61 -11.43
CA THR A 496 -5.31 -6.45 -11.38
C THR A 496 -4.66 -5.21 -10.75
N GLY A 497 -3.44 -5.36 -10.23
CA GLY A 497 -2.60 -4.26 -9.79
C GLY A 497 -1.99 -3.49 -10.95
N GLU A 498 -1.48 -2.30 -10.66
CA GLU A 498 -0.67 -1.55 -11.62
C GLU A 498 0.73 -2.14 -11.73
N GLN A 499 1.25 -2.22 -12.95
CA GLN A 499 2.67 -2.53 -13.17
C GLN A 499 3.56 -1.36 -12.73
N PRO A 500 4.83 -1.63 -12.34
CA PRO A 500 5.73 -0.58 -11.90
C PRO A 500 6.03 0.42 -13.00
N THR A 501 5.98 1.71 -12.67
CA THR A 501 6.42 2.78 -13.58
C THR A 501 7.89 2.67 -13.94
N HIS A 502 8.72 2.14 -13.04
CA HIS A 502 10.17 1.96 -13.20
C HIS A 502 10.60 0.58 -12.67
N PRO A 503 10.39 -0.52 -13.42
CA PRO A 503 10.67 -1.88 -12.96
C PRO A 503 12.13 -2.07 -12.54
N ASP A 504 13.09 -1.63 -13.36
CA ASP A 504 14.51 -1.78 -13.05
C ASP A 504 14.93 -1.00 -11.79
N MET A 505 14.32 0.17 -11.56
CA MET A 505 14.59 0.95 -10.35
C MET A 505 13.99 0.27 -9.11
N LEU A 506 12.79 -0.31 -9.22
CA LEU A 506 12.16 -1.06 -8.15
C LEU A 506 13.00 -2.27 -7.75
N ASP A 507 13.47 -3.05 -8.73
CA ASP A 507 14.33 -4.21 -8.49
C ASP A 507 15.69 -3.80 -7.94
N TRP A 508 16.27 -2.70 -8.43
CA TRP A 508 17.50 -2.15 -7.88
C TRP A 508 17.33 -1.75 -6.40
N LEU A 509 16.25 -1.04 -6.04
CA LEU A 509 15.96 -0.67 -4.65
C LEU A 509 15.69 -1.90 -3.76
N ALA A 510 14.98 -2.90 -4.27
CA ALA A 510 14.70 -4.13 -3.56
C ALA A 510 15.99 -4.92 -3.27
N THR A 511 16.89 -5.05 -4.25
CA THR A 511 18.19 -5.67 -4.01
C THR A 511 19.06 -4.83 -3.08
N GLU A 512 19.05 -3.50 -3.22
CA GLU A 512 19.81 -2.60 -2.34
C GLU A 512 19.35 -2.72 -0.87
N LEU A 513 18.06 -2.91 -0.63
CA LEU A 513 17.54 -3.17 0.71
C LEU A 513 18.15 -4.45 1.29
N VAL A 514 18.10 -5.56 0.54
CA VAL A 514 18.64 -6.85 0.98
C VAL A 514 20.16 -6.76 1.19
N ASP A 515 20.90 -6.17 0.25
CA ASP A 515 22.37 -6.06 0.30
C ASP A 515 22.86 -5.14 1.43
N SER A 516 22.04 -4.18 1.86
CA SER A 516 22.30 -3.31 3.02
C SER A 516 21.91 -3.94 4.36
N GLY A 517 21.58 -5.23 4.39
CA GLY A 517 21.15 -5.93 5.61
C GLY A 517 19.73 -5.56 6.04
N TRP A 518 18.84 -5.30 5.08
CA TRP A 518 17.45 -4.90 5.30
C TRP A 518 17.27 -3.59 6.08
N SER A 519 18.25 -2.68 6.02
CA SER A 519 18.16 -1.34 6.63
C SER A 519 17.14 -0.47 5.88
N LEU A 520 16.03 -0.16 6.54
CA LEU A 520 15.06 0.78 5.97
C LEU A 520 15.68 2.18 5.89
N LYS A 521 16.41 2.63 6.92
CA LYS A 521 17.03 3.97 6.94
C LYS A 521 18.02 4.16 5.81
N HIS A 522 18.67 3.09 5.34
CA HIS A 522 19.48 3.15 4.11
C HIS A 522 18.66 3.55 2.89
N ILE A 523 17.49 2.91 2.68
CA ILE A 523 16.59 3.25 1.56
C ILE A 523 16.01 4.66 1.72
N HIS A 524 15.63 5.08 2.93
CA HIS A 524 15.20 6.46 3.20
C HIS A 524 16.27 7.47 2.79
N ARG A 525 17.52 7.22 3.19
CA ARG A 525 18.66 8.09 2.86
C ARG A 525 18.89 8.18 1.36
N LEU A 526 18.78 7.07 0.62
CA LEU A 526 18.93 7.07 -0.84
C LEU A 526 17.87 7.94 -1.50
N ILE A 527 16.60 7.82 -1.10
CA ILE A 527 15.51 8.61 -1.69
C ILE A 527 15.67 10.09 -1.34
N LEU A 528 15.88 10.42 -0.07
CA LEU A 528 16.00 11.80 0.41
C LEU A 528 17.21 12.55 -0.18
N ASN A 529 18.28 11.85 -0.56
CA ASN A 529 19.45 12.42 -1.22
C ASN A 529 19.35 12.43 -2.77
N SER A 530 18.27 11.93 -3.36
CA SER A 530 18.08 12.00 -4.82
C SER A 530 17.74 13.44 -5.26
N GLU A 531 18.20 13.83 -6.43
CA GLU A 531 17.74 15.08 -7.06
C GLU A 531 16.25 15.01 -7.37
N THR A 532 15.74 13.82 -7.68
CA THR A 532 14.32 13.55 -7.91
C THR A 532 13.45 14.00 -6.73
N TYR A 533 13.80 13.61 -5.49
CA TYR A 533 13.08 14.03 -4.28
C TYR A 533 13.19 15.55 -4.05
N ARG A 534 14.30 16.15 -4.47
CA ARG A 534 14.62 17.57 -4.25
C ARG A 534 14.06 18.50 -5.35
N GLN A 535 13.34 17.96 -6.33
CA GLN A 535 12.69 18.75 -7.38
C GLN A 535 11.65 19.71 -6.81
N SER A 536 11.44 20.83 -7.50
CA SER A 536 10.31 21.71 -7.28
C SER A 536 9.01 21.07 -7.77
N SER A 537 7.90 21.45 -7.14
CA SER A 537 6.56 21.13 -7.65
C SER A 537 6.17 22.02 -8.84
N ASN A 538 6.89 23.12 -9.06
CA ASN A 538 6.71 24.04 -10.18
C ASN A 538 7.71 23.70 -11.30
N HIS A 539 7.23 23.73 -12.54
CA HIS A 539 8.04 23.49 -13.74
C HIS A 539 7.69 24.52 -14.81
N GLN A 540 8.68 25.09 -15.50
CA GLN A 540 8.47 26.11 -16.54
C GLN A 540 7.57 25.63 -17.70
N ASN A 541 7.69 24.35 -18.07
CA ASN A 541 6.88 23.69 -19.11
C ASN A 541 5.70 22.89 -18.54
N PHE A 542 5.15 23.27 -17.38
CA PHE A 542 4.11 22.49 -16.69
C PHE A 542 2.91 22.16 -17.59
N ASP A 543 2.40 23.14 -18.34
CA ASP A 543 1.23 22.96 -19.20
C ASP A 543 1.46 21.94 -20.32
N GLU A 544 2.68 21.90 -20.89
CA GLU A 544 3.04 20.91 -21.91
C GLU A 544 3.23 19.52 -21.29
N TYR A 545 3.99 19.44 -20.20
CA TYR A 545 4.36 18.15 -19.61
C TYR A 545 3.17 17.46 -18.96
N SER A 546 2.25 18.23 -18.36
CA SER A 546 1.00 17.70 -17.79
C SER A 546 0.05 17.12 -18.85
N GLN A 547 0.10 17.57 -20.11
CA GLN A 547 -0.66 16.93 -21.19
C GLN A 547 -0.08 15.58 -21.61
N ARG A 548 1.23 15.37 -21.39
CA ARG A 548 1.97 14.19 -21.82
C ARG A 548 2.08 13.14 -20.71
N ASP A 549 2.22 13.59 -19.48
CA ASP A 549 2.33 12.78 -18.26
C ASP A 549 1.63 13.49 -17.09
N TYR A 550 0.30 13.56 -17.19
CA TYR A 550 -0.57 14.24 -16.20
C TYR A 550 -0.36 13.69 -14.79
N ASP A 551 -0.35 12.37 -14.67
CA ASP A 551 -0.20 11.72 -13.37
C ASP A 551 1.26 11.69 -12.88
N ASN A 552 2.20 12.37 -13.56
CA ASN A 552 3.61 12.43 -13.19
C ASN A 552 4.24 11.03 -12.98
N ARG A 553 3.92 10.06 -13.87
CA ARG A 553 4.45 8.69 -13.84
C ARG A 553 5.95 8.63 -14.08
N LEU A 554 6.51 9.66 -14.72
CA LEU A 554 7.94 9.78 -15.04
C LEU A 554 8.71 10.63 -14.02
N TRP A 555 8.06 11.16 -12.99
CA TRP A 555 8.68 11.92 -11.90
C TRP A 555 9.42 13.19 -12.37
N TRP A 556 8.83 13.93 -13.31
CA TRP A 556 9.40 15.18 -13.85
C TRP A 556 9.24 16.39 -12.92
N ARG A 557 8.54 16.23 -11.79
CA ARG A 557 8.40 17.23 -10.71
C ARG A 557 8.09 16.56 -9.38
N ALA A 558 8.21 17.31 -8.28
CA ALA A 558 7.65 16.91 -7.00
C ALA A 558 6.11 17.05 -6.98
N GLU A 559 5.46 16.26 -6.12
CA GLU A 559 4.02 16.37 -5.88
C GLU A 559 3.69 17.40 -4.81
N ARG A 560 2.63 18.20 -5.07
CA ARG A 560 2.03 19.05 -4.04
C ARG A 560 1.24 18.16 -3.10
N ARG A 561 1.65 18.11 -1.82
CA ARG A 561 1.06 17.22 -0.83
C ARG A 561 0.40 17.99 0.29
N ARG A 562 -0.89 17.67 0.54
CA ARG A 562 -1.62 18.11 1.72
C ARG A 562 -1.07 17.38 2.94
N ARG A 563 -0.94 18.06 4.07
CA ARG A 563 -0.62 17.42 5.36
C ARG A 563 -1.72 16.44 5.73
N ASP A 564 -1.35 15.25 6.19
CA ASP A 564 -2.30 14.31 6.79
C ASP A 564 -2.86 14.84 8.12
N ALA A 565 -3.96 14.24 8.57
CA ALA A 565 -4.72 14.69 9.74
C ALA A 565 -3.86 14.84 11.00
N GLU A 566 -3.00 13.86 11.27
CA GLU A 566 -2.08 13.86 12.40
C GLU A 566 -1.06 14.99 12.30
N SER A 567 -0.41 15.15 11.14
CA SER A 567 0.61 16.20 10.95
C SER A 567 0.00 17.59 10.95
N LEU A 568 -1.24 17.76 10.49
CA LEU A 568 -1.97 19.03 10.54
C LEU A 568 -2.23 19.45 11.99
N ARG A 569 -2.74 18.52 12.81
CA ARG A 569 -2.97 18.76 14.23
C ARG A 569 -1.67 19.03 14.99
N ASP A 570 -0.64 18.22 14.74
CA ASP A 570 0.68 18.43 15.36
C ASP A 570 1.30 19.77 14.94
N ALA A 571 1.13 20.20 13.68
CA ALA A 571 1.62 21.50 13.21
C ALA A 571 0.95 22.68 13.94
N LEU A 572 -0.34 22.58 14.28
CA LEU A 572 -1.03 23.59 15.11
C LEU A 572 -0.37 23.70 16.50
N LEU A 573 -0.06 22.57 17.12
CA LEU A 573 0.59 22.51 18.43
C LEU A 573 2.03 23.04 18.39
N VAL A 574 2.76 22.82 17.30
CA VAL A 574 4.10 23.39 17.12
C VAL A 574 4.01 24.90 16.92
N ALA A 575 3.10 25.38 16.07
CA ALA A 575 2.94 26.82 15.82
C ALA A 575 2.64 27.60 17.11
N THR A 576 1.90 27.00 18.04
CA THR A 576 1.57 27.64 19.33
C THR A 576 2.61 27.44 20.41
N GLY A 577 3.53 26.49 20.24
CA GLY A 577 4.56 26.14 21.22
C GLY A 577 4.06 25.22 22.35
N GLU A 578 2.96 24.50 22.13
CA GLU A 578 2.32 23.65 23.15
C GLU A 578 2.56 22.16 22.96
N LEU A 579 3.16 21.76 21.82
CA LEU A 579 3.40 20.35 21.55
C LEU A 579 4.22 19.70 22.67
N ASP A 580 3.62 18.70 23.30
CA ASP A 580 4.28 17.84 24.27
C ASP A 580 5.02 16.71 23.55
N SER A 581 6.34 16.73 23.66
CA SER A 581 7.24 15.76 23.00
C SER A 581 7.42 14.45 23.79
N ARG A 582 6.60 14.17 24.81
CA ARG A 582 6.62 12.89 25.53
C ARG A 582 6.24 11.73 24.61
N ARG A 583 7.16 10.76 24.53
CA ARG A 583 7.06 9.56 23.69
C ARG A 583 6.61 8.35 24.49
N GLY A 584 5.88 7.46 23.82
CA GLY A 584 5.46 6.16 24.32
C GLY A 584 4.41 6.20 25.43
N GLY A 585 4.08 5.03 25.96
CA GLY A 585 3.09 4.85 27.01
C GLY A 585 1.64 4.91 26.52
N PRO A 586 0.66 4.82 27.43
CA PRO A 586 -0.76 4.83 27.06
C PRO A 586 -1.15 6.08 26.25
N SER A 587 -2.11 5.88 25.35
CA SER A 587 -2.70 6.97 24.57
C SER A 587 -3.56 7.89 25.43
N PHE A 588 -3.69 9.14 25.02
CA PHE A 588 -4.65 10.08 25.62
C PHE A 588 -6.00 9.97 24.89
N ILE A 589 -7.10 10.14 25.62
CA ILE A 589 -8.44 10.18 25.04
C ILE A 589 -8.75 11.65 24.69
N PRO A 590 -8.96 12.01 23.41
CA PRO A 590 -9.15 13.41 23.02
C PRO A 590 -10.53 13.92 23.44
N SER A 591 -10.64 15.22 23.69
CA SER A 591 -11.94 15.87 23.81
C SER A 591 -12.72 15.82 22.49
N VAL A 592 -14.00 15.48 22.56
CA VAL A 592 -14.92 15.45 21.41
C VAL A 592 -16.18 16.23 21.76
N SER A 593 -16.88 16.78 20.76
CA SER A 593 -18.10 17.54 20.99
C SER A 593 -19.23 16.65 21.49
N GLN A 594 -20.17 17.20 22.27
CA GLN A 594 -21.35 16.44 22.73
C GLN A 594 -22.15 15.87 21.55
N ALA A 595 -22.32 16.62 20.47
CA ALA A 595 -23.01 16.15 19.27
C ALA A 595 -22.35 14.90 18.65
N ALA A 596 -21.01 14.77 18.72
CA ALA A 596 -20.32 13.58 18.25
C ALA A 596 -20.56 12.37 19.16
N LEU A 597 -20.81 12.59 20.46
CA LEU A 597 -21.11 11.54 21.44
C LEU A 597 -22.55 11.01 21.34
N GLU A 598 -23.49 11.79 20.80
CA GLU A 598 -24.92 11.40 20.70
C GLU A 598 -25.14 10.12 19.87
N GLY A 599 -24.22 9.81 18.95
CA GLY A 599 -24.25 8.61 18.11
C GLY A 599 -23.80 7.32 18.82
N LEU A 600 -23.23 7.39 20.03
CA LEU A 600 -22.75 6.22 20.76
C LEU A 600 -23.88 5.44 21.44
N SER A 601 -23.82 4.11 21.33
CA SER A 601 -24.75 3.19 21.99
C SER A 601 -24.67 3.25 23.53
N GLN A 602 -23.53 3.68 24.09
CA GLN A 602 -23.31 3.85 25.54
C GLN A 602 -22.94 5.30 25.90
N ARG A 603 -23.96 6.15 26.07
CA ARG A 603 -23.83 7.61 26.22
C ARG A 603 -23.06 8.10 27.46
N GLU A 604 -23.13 7.38 28.59
CA GLU A 604 -22.67 7.87 29.90
C GLU A 604 -21.43 7.14 30.45
N ALA A 605 -20.95 6.08 29.78
CA ALA A 605 -19.83 5.24 30.26
C ALA A 605 -18.60 5.22 29.32
N ALA A 606 -18.70 5.75 28.10
CA ALA A 606 -17.79 5.36 27.01
C ALA A 606 -16.60 6.29 26.74
N TRP A 607 -16.64 7.58 27.12
CA TRP A 607 -15.63 8.55 26.67
C TRP A 607 -15.23 9.55 27.75
N ASN A 608 -14.18 9.23 28.50
CA ASN A 608 -13.59 10.12 29.49
C ASN A 608 -12.34 10.78 28.91
N ALA A 609 -12.46 12.03 28.45
CA ALA A 609 -11.34 12.76 27.88
C ALA A 609 -10.20 12.90 28.90
N SER A 610 -8.96 12.69 28.45
CA SER A 610 -7.75 12.89 29.26
C SER A 610 -7.60 14.37 29.65
N PRO A 611 -6.83 14.70 30.70
CA PRO A 611 -6.49 16.07 31.04
C PRO A 611 -5.91 16.83 29.83
N GLN A 612 -6.24 18.13 29.69
CA GLN A 612 -5.81 18.92 28.51
C GLN A 612 -4.30 18.88 28.26
N ALA A 613 -3.48 18.89 29.31
CA ALA A 613 -2.03 18.79 29.19
C ALA A 613 -1.55 17.49 28.51
N GLU A 614 -2.23 16.36 28.72
CA GLU A 614 -1.92 15.11 28.03
C GLU A 614 -2.39 15.13 26.58
N GLN A 615 -3.47 15.87 26.30
CA GLN A 615 -3.96 16.02 24.93
C GLN A 615 -3.01 16.86 24.06
N MET A 616 -2.04 17.59 24.61
CA MET A 616 -1.06 18.33 23.80
C MET A 616 0.06 17.44 23.22
N ARG A 617 0.01 16.13 23.47
CA ARG A 617 0.93 15.16 22.86
C ARG A 617 0.69 15.03 21.35
N ARG A 618 1.71 14.50 20.67
CA ARG A 618 1.62 14.11 19.26
C ARG A 618 0.38 13.26 19.00
N SER A 619 -0.25 13.50 17.85
CA SER A 619 -1.46 12.82 17.41
C SER A 619 -1.32 11.30 17.30
N LEU A 620 -0.11 10.77 17.12
CA LEU A 620 0.18 9.33 17.17
C LEU A 620 -0.27 8.68 18.50
N TYR A 621 -0.28 9.44 19.59
CA TYR A 621 -0.67 8.99 20.92
C TYR A 621 -2.15 9.26 21.25
N THR A 622 -2.97 9.54 20.24
CA THR A 622 -4.42 9.66 20.40
C THR A 622 -5.04 8.27 20.52
N PHE A 623 -5.96 8.08 21.46
CA PHE A 623 -6.71 6.84 21.58
C PHE A 623 -7.60 6.64 20.36
N MET A 624 -7.36 5.55 19.63
CA MET A 624 -8.05 5.26 18.38
C MET A 624 -9.23 4.31 18.61
N GLN A 625 -10.43 4.86 18.76
CA GLN A 625 -11.67 4.10 18.85
C GLN A 625 -12.36 3.99 17.48
N ARG A 626 -12.70 2.77 17.07
CA ARG A 626 -13.27 2.46 15.75
C ARG A 626 -14.67 3.02 15.55
N SER A 627 -15.51 3.00 16.59
CA SER A 627 -16.87 3.53 16.52
C SER A 627 -16.95 5.06 16.66
N LEU A 628 -15.86 5.72 17.11
CA LEU A 628 -15.81 7.16 17.31
C LEU A 628 -14.41 7.71 17.00
N LEU A 629 -14.23 8.12 15.76
CA LEU A 629 -13.01 8.81 15.33
C LEU A 629 -13.13 10.33 15.56
N PRO A 630 -12.02 11.03 15.89
CA PRO A 630 -12.05 12.49 16.09
C PRO A 630 -12.53 13.24 14.82
N PRO A 631 -13.62 14.02 14.88
CA PRO A 631 -14.25 14.62 13.69
C PRO A 631 -13.34 15.53 12.85
N LEU A 632 -12.44 16.28 13.52
CA LEU A 632 -11.47 17.11 12.80
C LEU A 632 -10.54 16.24 11.95
N MET A 633 -10.07 15.13 12.51
CA MET A 633 -9.11 14.26 11.84
C MET A 633 -9.76 13.47 10.70
N THR A 634 -11.01 13.01 10.86
CA THR A 634 -11.76 12.33 9.79
C THR A 634 -12.02 13.25 8.60
N THR A 635 -12.24 14.54 8.84
CA THR A 635 -12.38 15.56 7.78
C THR A 635 -11.12 15.67 6.90
N PHE A 636 -9.97 15.29 7.44
CA PHE A 636 -8.67 15.26 6.74
C PHE A 636 -8.20 13.85 6.40
N ASP A 637 -9.14 12.93 6.19
CA ASP A 637 -8.94 11.54 5.72
C ASP A 637 -8.12 10.68 6.70
N LEU A 638 -8.42 10.77 8.01
CA LEU A 638 -7.91 9.81 8.99
C LEU A 638 -8.25 8.37 8.56
N CYS A 639 -7.32 7.44 8.78
CA CYS A 639 -7.47 6.05 8.38
C CYS A 639 -8.69 5.39 9.05
N ASP A 640 -9.54 4.75 8.26
CA ASP A 640 -10.40 3.68 8.75
C ASP A 640 -9.52 2.45 9.03
N SER A 641 -9.40 2.08 10.30
CA SER A 641 -8.55 0.99 10.72
C SER A 641 -9.21 -0.38 10.55
N THR A 642 -10.46 -0.49 10.08
CA THR A 642 -11.22 -1.78 10.03
C THR A 642 -10.60 -2.78 9.07
N LEU A 643 -9.95 -2.29 8.02
CA LEU A 643 -9.22 -3.06 7.03
C LEU A 643 -7.79 -2.51 6.87
N SER A 644 -6.87 -3.34 6.37
CA SER A 644 -5.51 -2.89 6.11
C SER A 644 -5.52 -1.78 5.06
N ASN A 645 -4.96 -0.62 5.40
CA ASN A 645 -4.96 0.53 4.51
C ASN A 645 -3.52 0.89 4.09
N ALA A 646 -3.20 0.66 2.81
CA ALA A 646 -1.90 0.97 2.25
C ALA A 646 -1.79 2.38 1.66
N LYS A 647 -2.92 3.05 1.43
CA LYS A 647 -2.97 4.38 0.85
C LYS A 647 -4.30 5.02 1.26
N ARG A 648 -4.21 6.03 2.11
CA ARG A 648 -5.36 6.88 2.45
C ARG A 648 -5.80 7.66 1.22
N ASP A 649 -7.11 7.88 1.11
CA ASP A 649 -7.64 8.87 0.19
C ASP A 649 -7.17 10.26 0.60
N VAL A 650 -7.05 11.16 -0.39
CA VAL A 650 -6.71 12.57 -0.14
C VAL A 650 -7.80 13.42 -0.78
N THR A 651 -8.76 13.83 0.03
CA THR A 651 -9.83 14.73 -0.37
C THR A 651 -9.36 16.19 -0.22
N THR A 652 -9.76 17.02 -1.18
CA THR A 652 -9.56 18.47 -1.15
C THR A 652 -10.90 19.14 -1.41
N VAL A 653 -11.62 19.49 -0.35
CA VAL A 653 -13.01 19.98 -0.43
C VAL A 653 -13.21 21.20 0.46
N ALA A 654 -14.05 22.15 0.02
CA ALA A 654 -14.33 23.39 0.75
C ALA A 654 -14.75 23.19 2.23
N PRO A 655 -15.53 22.14 2.60
CA PRO A 655 -15.86 21.86 4.00
C PRO A 655 -14.65 21.68 4.94
N GLN A 656 -13.47 21.32 4.45
CA GLN A 656 -12.27 21.17 5.29
C GLN A 656 -11.83 22.50 5.90
N ALA A 657 -11.85 23.59 5.13
CA ALA A 657 -11.55 24.93 5.63
C ALA A 657 -12.63 25.40 6.62
N LEU A 658 -13.91 25.11 6.35
CA LEU A 658 -14.99 25.41 7.28
C LEU A 658 -14.87 24.62 8.59
N ALA A 659 -14.44 23.36 8.53
CA ALA A 659 -14.19 22.55 9.71
C ALA A 659 -13.07 23.16 10.55
N MET A 660 -11.95 23.57 9.96
CA MET A 660 -10.86 24.23 10.67
C MET A 660 -11.29 25.56 11.31
N LEU A 661 -12.04 26.42 10.61
CA LEU A 661 -12.55 27.70 11.14
C LEU A 661 -13.47 27.52 12.36
N ASN A 662 -14.33 26.49 12.35
CA ASN A 662 -15.36 26.29 13.36
C ASN A 662 -14.98 25.26 14.43
N ASN A 663 -13.75 24.74 14.40
CA ASN A 663 -13.32 23.73 15.36
C ASN A 663 -12.73 24.38 16.63
N GLN A 664 -13.25 23.99 17.79
CA GLN A 664 -12.81 24.54 19.08
C GLN A 664 -11.31 24.38 19.32
N PHE A 665 -10.73 23.22 18.99
CA PHE A 665 -9.29 22.99 19.18
C PHE A 665 -8.46 24.00 18.37
N VAL A 666 -8.86 24.30 17.13
CA VAL A 666 -8.16 25.27 16.27
C VAL A 666 -8.35 26.69 16.80
N GLN A 667 -9.54 27.04 17.30
CA GLN A 667 -9.80 28.34 17.91
C GLN A 667 -8.99 28.54 19.20
N ASP A 668 -8.92 27.54 20.07
CA ASP A 668 -8.10 27.57 21.28
C ASP A 668 -6.62 27.81 20.93
N ARG A 669 -6.12 27.14 19.88
CA ARG A 669 -4.76 27.37 19.36
C ARG A 669 -4.57 28.79 18.83
N SER A 670 -5.55 29.33 18.10
CA SER A 670 -5.46 30.71 17.61
C SER A 670 -5.36 31.73 18.75
N GLN A 671 -6.08 31.49 19.85
CA GLN A 671 -6.04 32.34 21.04
C GLN A 671 -4.72 32.21 21.80
N ALA A 672 -4.20 30.98 21.96
CA ALA A 672 -2.92 30.78 22.64
C ALA A 672 -1.75 31.40 21.87
N LEU A 673 -1.71 31.26 20.54
CA LEU A 673 -0.70 31.90 19.71
C LEU A 673 -0.79 33.42 19.82
N ALA A 674 -2.00 33.98 19.74
CA ALA A 674 -2.22 35.41 19.91
C ALA A 674 -1.75 35.93 21.27
N GLY A 675 -2.07 35.23 22.36
CA GLY A 675 -1.62 35.58 23.71
C GLY A 675 -0.09 35.58 23.84
N ARG A 676 0.58 34.57 23.27
CA ARG A 676 2.05 34.47 23.24
C ARG A 676 2.68 35.63 22.45
N VAL A 677 2.21 35.86 21.24
CA VAL A 677 2.72 36.95 20.36
C VAL A 677 2.49 38.32 20.99
N LEU A 678 1.33 38.53 21.62
CA LEU A 678 1.01 39.78 22.30
C LEU A 678 1.94 40.07 23.48
N ALA A 679 2.33 39.01 24.21
CA ALA A 679 3.25 39.13 25.36
C ALA A 679 4.71 39.36 24.94
N GLU A 680 5.14 38.79 23.80
CA GLU A 680 6.54 38.85 23.33
C GLU A 680 6.84 40.09 22.48
N TYR A 681 5.87 40.59 21.71
CA TYR A 681 6.10 41.66 20.72
C TYR A 681 5.17 42.85 20.93
N ALA A 682 5.76 44.05 21.02
CA ALA A 682 5.02 45.30 21.21
C ALA A 682 4.45 45.88 19.90
N GLU A 683 5.24 45.88 18.83
CA GLU A 683 4.88 46.56 17.58
C GLU A 683 3.99 45.69 16.67
N PRO A 684 2.96 46.25 16.00
CA PRO A 684 2.08 45.50 15.09
C PRO A 684 2.82 44.75 13.97
N GLU A 685 3.82 45.37 13.35
CA GLU A 685 4.62 44.72 12.29
C GLU A 685 5.37 43.50 12.84
N SER A 686 6.04 43.65 13.99
CA SER A 686 6.76 42.55 14.65
C SER A 686 5.83 41.38 15.00
N ARG A 687 4.59 41.66 15.38
CA ARG A 687 3.57 40.62 15.65
C ARG A 687 3.16 39.89 14.36
N VAL A 688 3.02 40.60 13.24
CA VAL A 688 2.75 39.97 11.93
C VAL A 688 3.92 39.07 11.52
N HIS A 689 5.16 39.54 11.66
CA HIS A 689 6.35 38.72 11.43
C HIS A 689 6.37 37.45 12.30
N ALA A 690 6.05 37.58 13.60
CA ALA A 690 6.00 36.45 14.52
C ALA A 690 4.92 35.42 14.13
N LEU A 691 3.74 35.87 13.69
CA LEU A 691 2.67 34.99 13.22
C LEU A 691 3.05 34.24 11.95
N TRP A 692 3.64 34.90 10.95
CA TRP A 692 4.11 34.23 9.73
C TRP A 692 5.22 33.23 10.02
N GLY A 693 6.19 33.60 10.87
CA GLY A 693 7.25 32.69 11.28
C GLY A 693 6.72 31.45 12.00
N ALA A 694 5.77 31.62 12.92
CA ALA A 694 5.19 30.52 13.69
C ALA A 694 4.29 29.59 12.84
N VAL A 695 3.48 30.15 11.95
CA VAL A 695 2.47 29.39 11.20
C VAL A 695 2.98 28.92 9.84
N LEU A 696 3.61 29.81 9.08
CA LEU A 696 4.01 29.58 7.68
C LEU A 696 5.51 29.27 7.51
N GLN A 697 6.31 29.35 8.57
CA GLN A 697 7.74 29.03 8.57
C GLN A 697 8.56 29.85 7.55
N ARG A 698 8.16 31.10 7.30
CA ARG A 698 8.89 32.04 6.46
C ARG A 698 8.67 33.48 6.89
N VAL A 699 9.50 34.38 6.35
CA VAL A 699 9.30 35.82 6.51
C VAL A 699 8.13 36.28 5.61
N PRO A 700 7.20 37.10 6.11
CA PRO A 700 6.17 37.71 5.28
C PRO A 700 6.78 38.68 4.26
N GLU A 701 6.22 38.72 3.06
CA GLU A 701 6.53 39.75 2.07
C GLU A 701 6.01 41.11 2.55
N GLU A 702 6.58 42.21 2.05
CA GLU A 702 6.20 43.55 2.51
C GLU A 702 4.69 43.86 2.35
N TRP A 703 4.05 43.31 1.31
CA TRP A 703 2.60 43.48 1.12
C TRP A 703 1.78 42.66 2.12
N GLU A 704 2.28 41.50 2.56
CA GLU A 704 1.65 40.69 3.61
C GLU A 704 1.76 41.39 4.97
N VAL A 705 2.90 42.03 5.25
CA VAL A 705 3.07 42.86 6.46
C VAL A 705 2.04 43.99 6.48
N ARG A 706 1.94 44.76 5.38
CA ARG A 706 0.94 45.83 5.25
C ARG A 706 -0.49 45.32 5.37
N ALA A 707 -0.82 44.23 4.67
CA ALA A 707 -2.17 43.65 4.72
C ALA A 707 -2.52 43.13 6.12
N GLY A 708 -1.56 42.51 6.81
CA GLY A 708 -1.69 42.01 8.17
C GLY A 708 -1.92 43.12 9.19
N THR A 709 -1.10 44.17 9.17
CA THR A 709 -1.25 45.30 10.09
C THR A 709 -2.56 46.07 9.87
N GLU A 710 -2.94 46.31 8.60
CA GLU A 710 -4.24 46.90 8.27
C GLU A 710 -5.41 46.02 8.74
N TYR A 711 -5.29 44.69 8.59
CA TYR A 711 -6.31 43.77 9.05
C TYR A 711 -6.48 43.81 10.57
N LEU A 712 -5.38 43.80 11.32
CA LEU A 712 -5.40 43.85 12.78
C LEU A 712 -6.11 45.12 13.27
N GLU A 713 -5.80 46.28 12.71
CA GLU A 713 -6.44 47.54 13.10
C GLU A 713 -7.93 47.54 12.75
N ARG A 714 -8.31 47.09 11.54
CA ARG A 714 -9.72 46.99 11.14
C ARG A 714 -10.51 46.03 12.03
N GLN A 715 -9.92 44.90 12.44
CA GLN A 715 -10.62 43.95 13.30
C GLN A 715 -10.74 44.44 14.74
N ARG A 716 -9.69 45.05 15.28
CA ARG A 716 -9.73 45.68 16.60
C ARG A 716 -10.90 46.66 16.69
N GLN A 717 -11.04 47.55 15.70
CA GLN A 717 -12.16 48.51 15.62
C GLN A 717 -13.52 47.82 15.51
N ARG A 718 -13.65 46.76 14.70
CA ARG A 718 -14.92 46.02 14.56
C ARG A 718 -15.36 45.34 15.86
N ILE A 719 -14.42 44.78 16.60
CA ILE A 719 -14.67 44.12 17.89
C ILE A 719 -15.11 45.17 18.91
N GLU A 720 -14.38 46.29 18.99
CA GLU A 720 -14.72 47.43 19.85
C GLU A 720 -16.14 47.96 19.56
N GLU A 721 -16.49 48.14 18.29
CA GLU A 721 -17.85 48.55 17.90
C GLU A 721 -18.92 47.49 18.21
N ALA A 722 -18.61 46.20 18.07
CA ALA A 722 -19.56 45.12 18.33
C ALA A 722 -19.88 45.00 19.83
N GLU A 723 -18.89 45.14 20.70
CA GLU A 723 -19.06 45.16 22.15
C GLU A 723 -19.94 46.35 22.59
N VAL A 724 -19.69 47.54 22.03
CA VAL A 724 -20.53 48.73 22.27
C VAL A 724 -21.98 48.51 21.82
N ARG A 725 -22.22 47.78 20.72
CA ARG A 725 -23.56 47.49 20.21
C ARG A 725 -24.32 46.43 21.03
N ASN A 726 -23.63 45.44 21.59
CA ASN A 726 -24.26 44.32 22.31
C ASN A 726 -24.54 44.60 23.79
N LEU A 727 -24.12 45.76 24.33
CA LEU A 727 -24.26 46.13 25.77
C LEU A 727 -23.58 45.14 26.75
N GLU A 728 -22.81 44.19 26.23
CA GLU A 728 -21.96 43.27 26.99
C GLU A 728 -20.59 43.94 27.17
N VAL A 729 -20.51 44.95 28.03
CA VAL A 729 -19.20 45.49 28.44
C VAL A 729 -18.67 44.59 29.54
N GLU A 730 -18.02 43.49 29.18
CA GLU A 730 -17.18 42.77 30.14
C GLU A 730 -15.90 43.59 30.36
N GLU A 731 -15.55 43.85 31.62
CA GLU A 731 -14.44 44.72 32.03
C GLU A 731 -13.02 44.23 31.62
N SER A 732 -12.90 43.20 30.77
CA SER A 732 -11.64 42.51 30.47
C SER A 732 -11.41 42.08 29.01
N THR A 733 -12.26 42.47 28.05
CA THR A 733 -12.09 42.06 26.65
C THR A 733 -10.82 42.69 26.04
N ASN A 734 -9.78 41.89 25.82
CA ASN A 734 -8.56 42.34 25.14
C ASN A 734 -8.77 42.32 23.61
N HIS A 735 -9.25 43.42 23.03
CA HIS A 735 -9.55 43.54 21.59
C HIS A 735 -8.33 43.23 20.70
N GLU A 736 -7.13 43.59 21.16
CA GLU A 736 -5.90 43.36 20.43
C GLU A 736 -5.56 41.86 20.37
N MET A 737 -5.71 41.15 21.49
CA MET A 737 -5.58 39.70 21.53
C MET A 737 -6.59 39.00 20.61
N LEU A 738 -7.85 39.44 20.60
CA LEU A 738 -8.89 38.86 19.74
C LEU A 738 -8.63 39.12 18.25
N ALA A 739 -8.14 40.32 17.88
CA ALA A 739 -7.74 40.62 16.50
C ALA A 739 -6.57 39.73 16.04
N LEU A 740 -5.56 39.53 16.90
CA LEU A 740 -4.45 38.61 16.65
C LEU A 740 -4.91 37.15 16.55
N ALA A 741 -5.86 36.72 17.39
CA ALA A 741 -6.43 35.37 17.33
C ALA A 741 -7.16 35.16 15.99
N SER A 742 -7.92 36.17 15.54
CA SER A 742 -8.60 36.14 14.24
C SER A 742 -7.61 36.02 13.08
N LEU A 743 -6.52 36.79 13.09
CA LEU A 743 -5.48 36.68 12.06
C LEU A 743 -4.76 35.32 12.10
N SER A 744 -4.45 34.82 13.30
CA SER A 744 -3.87 33.48 13.49
C SER A 744 -4.76 32.39 12.90
N LEU A 745 -6.08 32.48 13.13
CA LEU A 745 -7.06 31.56 12.59
C LEU A 745 -7.11 31.61 11.05
N ILE A 746 -6.98 32.79 10.43
CA ILE A 746 -6.87 32.92 8.98
C ILE A 746 -5.62 32.19 8.45
N LEU A 747 -4.47 32.36 9.10
CA LEU A 747 -3.22 31.71 8.68
C LEU A 747 -3.30 30.19 8.79
N PHE A 748 -3.89 29.65 9.86
CA PHE A 748 -4.15 28.20 10.00
C PHE A 748 -5.08 27.64 8.91
N ASN A 749 -5.89 28.49 8.28
CA ASN A 749 -6.81 28.11 7.21
C ASN A 749 -6.25 28.39 5.80
N SER A 750 -5.00 28.84 5.70
CA SER A 750 -4.35 29.05 4.42
C SER A 750 -3.93 27.73 3.77
N ASN A 751 -3.88 27.73 2.42
CA ASN A 751 -3.32 26.60 1.68
C ASN A 751 -1.85 26.35 2.07
N GLU A 752 -1.09 27.42 2.33
CA GLU A 752 0.32 27.30 2.69
C GLU A 752 0.53 26.57 4.03
N PHE A 753 -0.42 26.67 4.98
CA PHE A 753 -0.40 25.88 6.21
C PHE A 753 -0.80 24.43 5.96
N ALA A 754 -1.86 24.21 5.17
CA ALA A 754 -2.43 22.89 4.91
C ALA A 754 -1.54 22.01 4.00
N TYR A 755 -0.63 22.60 3.23
CA TYR A 755 0.26 21.90 2.29
C TYR A 755 1.72 21.97 2.75
N VAL A 756 2.50 20.95 2.34
CA VAL A 756 3.92 20.84 2.67
C VAL A 756 4.77 21.77 1.80
N ASP A 757 4.47 21.77 0.50
CA ASP A 757 5.19 22.43 -0.59
C ASP A 757 4.53 23.74 -1.06
#